data_AF-A0A843GY49-F1
#
_entry.id   AF-A0A843GY49-F1
#
_cell.length_a   1.000
_cell.length_b   1.000
_cell.length_c   1.000
_cell.angle_alpha   90.00
_cell.angle_beta   90.00
_cell.angle_gamma   90.00
#
_symmetry.space_group_name_H-M   'P 1'
#
loop_
_entity.id
_entity.type
_entity.pdbx_description
1 polymer ?
#
loop_
_entity_poly.entity_id
_entity_poly.type
_entity_poly.pdbx_seq_one_letter_code
_entity_poly.pdbx_strand_id
1 'polypeptide(L)'
;MPRSLDDSISKKANQLAEQIQKQAEMSHYKKEWAGYKLFNTAYSIEESELFFEEVVNNLNELVVQHYPIFKWYKKCEIYNIPCSFDIETSSFYDSRNQKTAIMYIWQFGFNGSVIYGRTWEEFFAFLEELARILGLCANRLVYIYVHNLSYEFQFIKRYFEWDKIFALKKRKVLYAQYLPLGLEFRCSYLLANANLAHVGSKLLTRYKVAKMVGDLDYSLIRHSKTPISSKELGYCLNDVRVVMAFIQEKIEHDGGIDKIPLTNTGYVRNFCRERCMSDHLSSQKYHSYMRSLMVQSEEEYDQDKRAFMGGFTHTGILHANKILYDVGSADLTSSYPAEIVGSYMPITSAKYIGIPETEEKFKKLLDRYCCIFDIKFYHLRPAVEFENYLSVSRCICDNPTVNNGRLVSADTCITTLTELDYDIVNKMYTWDFAEISNLRIYNRGYLPKSLILAVLELYASKTKLKDVPEEVVEYLRSKNMINASFGMMVTDIIRPEYGLDDDDKWITAEAFKEKQLNSYNKNFNRFLYYTWGVYVTAHARHNLFQAILEFGNDYVYADTDSIKGINFSNHLDFFTIYNFKNKLRMKKMCNTLNIPFSYVCPETIKGEAKMLGDWEIERSYKIFKAAGAKRYMYVYDNDELSLTVAGLNKKEAISYLLDVYKGDKLAIMESFEDGFFVPAGHTGKNTLTYIDDERHGIVTDYLGVECEYQEASAIHMEAQSFMMSQTEDYMRLIQGIAESELR
;
A
#
# COMPACT_ATOMS: atom_id res chain seq x y z
N MET A 1 26.34 55.67 -42.48
CA MET A 1 26.92 54.35 -42.15
C MET A 1 27.82 54.54 -40.93
N PRO A 2 27.77 53.69 -39.89
CA PRO A 2 27.99 52.25 -40.01
C PRO A 2 26.86 51.41 -39.38
N ARG A 3 26.43 50.39 -40.13
CA ARG A 3 25.45 49.36 -39.74
C ARG A 3 26.11 48.02 -39.39
N SER A 4 27.41 48.01 -39.05
CA SER A 4 28.22 46.78 -39.08
C SER A 4 28.66 46.21 -37.73
N LEU A 5 28.35 46.86 -36.59
CA LEU A 5 28.71 46.30 -35.28
C LEU A 5 27.56 45.56 -34.56
N ASP A 6 26.31 45.97 -34.78
CA ASP A 6 25.17 45.41 -34.01
C ASP A 6 24.74 44.01 -34.52
N ASP A 7 24.75 43.80 -35.84
CA ASP A 7 24.43 42.49 -36.45
C ASP A 7 25.46 41.40 -36.13
N SER A 8 26.72 41.79 -35.86
CA SER A 8 27.82 40.87 -35.52
C SER A 8 27.67 40.31 -34.11
N ILE A 9 27.27 41.17 -33.16
CA ILE A 9 27.08 40.80 -31.76
C ILE A 9 25.77 40.00 -31.61
N SER A 10 24.70 40.41 -32.29
CA SER A 10 23.43 39.69 -32.28
C SER A 10 23.53 38.31 -32.93
N LYS A 11 24.27 38.15 -34.05
CA LYS A 11 24.56 36.83 -34.63
C LYS A 11 25.42 35.95 -33.73
N LYS A 12 26.43 36.51 -33.06
CA LYS A 12 27.26 35.75 -32.11
C LYS A 12 26.49 35.34 -30.86
N ALA A 13 25.59 36.19 -30.36
CA ALA A 13 24.73 35.87 -29.22
C ALA A 13 23.71 34.77 -29.58
N ASN A 14 23.12 34.83 -30.77
CA ASN A 14 22.19 33.78 -31.24
C ASN A 14 22.92 32.47 -31.58
N GLN A 15 24.13 32.51 -32.14
CA GLN A 15 24.95 31.31 -32.34
C GLN A 15 25.42 30.70 -31.02
N LEU A 16 25.75 31.53 -30.02
CA LEU A 16 26.11 31.08 -28.69
C LEU A 16 24.89 30.52 -27.95
N ALA A 17 23.70 31.11 -28.12
CA ALA A 17 22.45 30.59 -27.56
C ALA A 17 22.05 29.27 -28.23
N GLU A 18 22.18 29.13 -29.55
CA GLU A 18 21.99 27.84 -30.25
C GLU A 18 23.05 26.81 -29.88
N GLN A 19 24.30 27.20 -29.64
CA GLN A 19 25.35 26.29 -29.15
C GLN A 19 25.10 25.87 -27.70
N ILE A 20 24.66 26.77 -26.83
CA ILE A 20 24.29 26.47 -25.45
C ILE A 20 23.02 25.62 -25.41
N GLN A 21 22.05 25.86 -26.29
CA GLN A 21 20.83 25.06 -26.40
C GLN A 21 21.13 23.69 -27.02
N LYS A 22 22.02 23.58 -28.01
CA LYS A 22 22.53 22.28 -28.49
C LYS A 22 23.42 21.57 -27.48
N GLN A 23 24.19 22.27 -26.65
CA GLN A 23 24.94 21.67 -25.54
C GLN A 23 24.03 21.30 -24.36
N ALA A 24 22.95 22.02 -24.13
CA ALA A 24 21.91 21.67 -23.17
C ALA A 24 21.13 20.45 -23.68
N GLU A 25 20.74 20.41 -24.96
CA GLU A 25 20.06 19.27 -25.58
C GLU A 25 21.00 18.05 -25.73
N MET A 26 22.30 18.24 -25.99
CA MET A 26 23.31 17.16 -25.99
C MET A 26 23.79 16.75 -24.58
N SER A 27 23.61 17.57 -23.54
CA SER A 27 23.87 17.14 -22.15
C SER A 27 22.63 16.51 -21.51
N HIS A 28 21.43 16.83 -22.02
CA HIS A 28 20.16 16.22 -21.61
C HIS A 28 19.87 14.89 -22.31
N TYR A 29 20.47 14.64 -23.48
CA TYR A 29 20.42 13.36 -24.20
C TYR A 29 21.84 12.82 -24.46
N LYS A 30 22.14 11.67 -23.86
CA LYS A 30 23.38 10.86 -23.93
C LYS A 30 24.47 11.12 -22.88
N LYS A 31 24.10 11.01 -21.60
CA LYS A 31 24.72 9.92 -20.82
C LYS A 31 23.81 8.71 -20.98
N GLU A 32 23.98 7.99 -22.08
CA GLU A 32 23.61 6.58 -22.05
C GLU A 32 24.34 6.01 -20.84
N TRP A 33 23.63 5.35 -19.94
CA TRP A 33 24.25 4.58 -18.89
C TRP A 33 25.32 3.74 -19.57
N ALA A 34 26.60 3.92 -19.22
CA ALA A 34 27.67 3.09 -19.79
C ALA A 34 27.37 1.60 -19.51
N GLY A 35 26.60 1.33 -18.44
CA GLY A 35 26.01 0.03 -18.12
C GLY A 35 24.92 -0.47 -19.09
N TYR A 36 24.30 0.36 -19.94
CA TYR A 36 23.18 -0.08 -20.80
C TYR A 36 23.67 -1.02 -21.90
N LYS A 37 24.93 -0.83 -22.32
CA LYS A 37 25.66 -1.80 -23.15
C LYS A 37 26.16 -3.02 -22.36
N LEU A 38 26.27 -2.93 -21.03
CA LEU A 38 26.63 -4.03 -20.10
C LEU A 38 25.41 -4.78 -19.54
N PHE A 39 24.18 -4.44 -19.92
CA PHE A 39 22.97 -5.15 -19.45
C PHE A 39 22.98 -6.66 -19.75
N ASN A 40 23.92 -7.14 -20.57
CA ASN A 40 23.98 -8.51 -21.06
C ASN A 40 25.15 -9.34 -20.53
N THR A 41 25.97 -8.83 -19.61
CA THR A 41 27.05 -9.64 -19.03
C THR A 41 26.58 -10.33 -17.75
N ALA A 42 26.72 -11.66 -17.73
CA ALA A 42 26.44 -12.51 -16.58
C ALA A 42 27.66 -13.37 -16.30
N TYR A 43 27.99 -13.51 -15.02
CA TYR A 43 29.27 -14.03 -14.57
C TYR A 43 29.04 -15.14 -13.53
N SER A 44 29.59 -16.34 -13.79
CA SER A 44 29.51 -17.50 -12.87
C SER A 44 30.75 -17.58 -11.99
N ILE A 45 30.61 -17.92 -10.70
CA ILE A 45 31.76 -18.00 -9.79
C ILE A 45 32.60 -19.27 -9.98
N GLU A 46 32.03 -20.36 -10.50
CA GLU A 46 32.70 -21.65 -10.67
C GLU A 46 33.85 -21.63 -11.72
N GLU A 47 33.96 -20.57 -12.54
CA GLU A 47 35.00 -20.43 -13.58
C GLU A 47 36.30 -19.73 -13.09
N SER A 48 36.87 -20.19 -11.96
CA SER A 48 38.29 -20.08 -11.53
C SER A 48 38.91 -18.70 -11.20
N GLU A 49 39.87 -18.67 -10.26
CA GLU A 49 40.56 -17.49 -9.67
C GLU A 49 40.97 -16.34 -10.62
N LEU A 50 41.21 -16.61 -11.91
CA LEU A 50 41.47 -15.61 -12.97
C LEU A 50 40.26 -14.69 -13.25
N PHE A 51 39.06 -15.21 -13.04
CA PHE A 51 37.79 -14.54 -13.29
C PHE A 51 37.41 -13.54 -12.22
N PHE A 52 37.77 -13.83 -10.97
CA PHE A 52 37.58 -12.88 -9.88
C PHE A 52 38.41 -11.63 -10.17
N GLU A 53 39.69 -11.77 -10.56
CA GLU A 53 40.48 -10.62 -11.02
C GLU A 53 39.88 -9.92 -12.24
N GLU A 54 39.31 -10.62 -13.23
CA GLU A 54 38.70 -9.99 -14.42
C GLU A 54 37.39 -9.24 -14.12
N VAL A 55 36.49 -9.84 -13.34
CA VAL A 55 35.27 -9.18 -12.84
C VAL A 55 35.65 -8.01 -11.94
N VAL A 56 36.64 -8.17 -11.07
CA VAL A 56 37.17 -7.13 -10.19
C VAL A 56 37.90 -6.03 -10.94
N ASN A 57 38.61 -6.34 -12.02
CA ASN A 57 39.23 -5.35 -12.90
C ASN A 57 38.18 -4.59 -13.70
N ASN A 58 37.15 -5.27 -14.21
CA ASN A 58 35.99 -4.64 -14.84
C ASN A 58 35.23 -3.75 -13.84
N LEU A 59 35.02 -4.21 -12.60
CA LEU A 59 34.41 -3.44 -11.52
C LEU A 59 35.27 -2.23 -11.12
N ASN A 60 36.59 -2.40 -11.01
CA ASN A 60 37.52 -1.30 -10.73
C ASN A 60 37.53 -0.27 -11.86
N GLU A 61 37.58 -0.68 -13.13
CA GLU A 61 37.47 0.24 -14.27
C GLU A 61 36.12 0.97 -14.28
N LEU A 62 35.02 0.27 -13.97
CA LEU A 62 33.68 0.86 -13.84
C LEU A 62 33.58 1.88 -12.69
N VAL A 63 34.19 1.58 -11.54
CA VAL A 63 34.13 2.40 -10.32
C VAL A 63 35.07 3.61 -10.41
N VAL A 64 36.29 3.43 -10.91
CA VAL A 64 37.33 4.47 -10.98
C VAL A 64 36.99 5.58 -11.98
N GLN A 65 36.17 5.30 -13.01
CA GLN A 65 35.91 6.29 -14.07
C GLN A 65 34.61 7.10 -13.95
N HIS A 66 33.58 6.71 -13.17
CA HIS A 66 32.23 7.28 -13.43
C HIS A 66 31.26 7.59 -12.27
N TYR A 67 31.53 7.33 -10.99
CA TYR A 67 30.46 7.44 -9.97
C TYR A 67 30.73 8.46 -8.84
N PRO A 68 29.82 9.44 -8.62
CA PRO A 68 29.92 10.35 -7.50
C PRO A 68 29.63 9.62 -6.18
N ILE A 69 30.55 9.73 -5.23
CA ILE A 69 30.29 9.43 -3.83
C ILE A 69 29.48 10.59 -3.26
N PHE A 70 28.24 10.35 -2.84
CA PHE A 70 27.50 11.39 -2.10
C PHE A 70 27.94 11.37 -0.65
N LYS A 71 28.43 12.52 -0.18
CA LYS A 71 28.66 12.74 1.24
C LYS A 71 27.32 13.10 1.88
N TRP A 72 26.75 12.18 2.65
CA TRP A 72 25.52 12.43 3.37
C TRP A 72 25.78 13.19 4.68
N TYR A 73 24.72 13.85 5.17
CA TYR A 73 24.68 14.51 6.48
C TYR A 73 25.01 13.48 7.57
N LYS A 74 26.01 13.78 8.42
CA LYS A 74 26.67 12.90 9.44
C LYS A 74 27.94 12.11 9.03
N LYS A 75 28.60 12.45 7.92
CA LYS A 75 29.92 11.87 7.51
C LYS A 75 29.87 10.41 7.01
N CYS A 76 28.73 9.94 6.52
CA CYS A 76 28.62 8.64 5.84
C CYS A 76 28.64 8.84 4.31
N GLU A 77 29.49 8.09 3.62
CA GLU A 77 29.63 8.07 2.15
C GLU A 77 28.77 6.94 1.59
N ILE A 78 27.94 7.23 0.57
CA ILE A 78 27.08 6.21 -0.06
C ILE A 78 27.39 6.15 -1.55
N TYR A 79 27.61 4.93 -2.06
CA TYR A 79 27.75 4.70 -3.49
C TYR A 79 26.41 4.90 -4.20
N ASN A 80 26.38 5.83 -5.16
CA ASN A 80 25.21 6.08 -6.00
C ASN A 80 25.10 5.10 -7.16
N ILE A 81 24.95 3.82 -6.84
CA ILE A 81 24.99 2.73 -7.80
C ILE A 81 23.81 1.79 -7.52
N PRO A 82 23.03 1.40 -8.55
CA PRO A 82 21.97 0.42 -8.37
C PRO A 82 22.58 -0.96 -8.13
N CYS A 83 22.33 -1.52 -6.95
CA CYS A 83 22.67 -2.89 -6.61
C CYS A 83 21.40 -3.66 -6.22
N SER A 84 21.35 -4.94 -6.53
CA SER A 84 20.24 -5.81 -6.15
C SER A 84 20.70 -7.20 -5.77
N PHE A 85 19.91 -7.88 -4.95
CA PHE A 85 20.15 -9.26 -4.55
C PHE A 85 18.84 -10.04 -4.61
N ASP A 86 18.94 -11.29 -5.07
CA ASP A 86 17.84 -12.24 -5.21
C ASP A 86 18.36 -13.66 -4.99
N ILE A 87 17.47 -14.57 -4.62
CA ILE A 87 17.76 -16.01 -4.54
C ILE A 87 16.62 -16.80 -5.17
N GLU A 88 16.93 -17.99 -5.66
CA GLU A 88 15.90 -18.99 -5.94
C GLU A 88 16.06 -20.19 -5.03
N THR A 89 14.91 -20.75 -4.63
CA THR A 89 14.83 -21.75 -3.56
C THR A 89 13.94 -22.92 -3.95
N SER A 90 14.26 -24.09 -3.42
CA SER A 90 13.42 -25.29 -3.55
C SER A 90 12.78 -25.61 -2.21
N SER A 91 11.45 -25.76 -2.18
CA SER A 91 10.70 -26.17 -0.98
C SER A 91 10.36 -27.65 -1.06
N PHE A 92 10.66 -28.41 0.00
CA PHE A 92 10.44 -29.86 0.03
C PHE A 92 10.20 -30.37 1.47
N TYR A 93 9.92 -31.66 1.58
CA TYR A 93 9.85 -32.37 2.84
C TYR A 93 11.11 -33.21 3.00
N ASP A 94 11.80 -33.07 4.13
CA ASP A 94 12.99 -33.86 4.42
C ASP A 94 12.63 -35.34 4.67
N SER A 95 13.64 -36.19 4.90
CA SER A 95 13.46 -37.62 5.18
C SER A 95 12.64 -37.92 6.44
N ARG A 96 12.41 -36.92 7.31
CA ARG A 96 11.56 -36.98 8.51
C ARG A 96 10.18 -36.37 8.27
N ASN A 97 9.82 -36.09 7.02
CA ASN A 97 8.58 -35.43 6.62
C ASN A 97 8.42 -34.02 7.24
N GLN A 98 9.52 -33.31 7.44
CA GLN A 98 9.51 -31.94 7.94
C GLN A 98 9.70 -30.95 6.79
N LYS A 99 8.91 -29.88 6.80
CA LYS A 99 9.05 -28.78 5.84
C LYS A 99 10.46 -28.22 5.90
N THR A 100 11.08 -28.09 4.74
CA THR A 100 12.40 -27.49 4.56
C THR A 100 12.45 -26.75 3.22
N ALA A 101 13.43 -25.88 3.07
CA ALA A 101 13.75 -25.26 1.80
C ALA A 101 15.22 -24.92 1.74
N ILE A 102 15.79 -24.90 0.53
CA ILE A 102 17.20 -24.60 0.28
C ILE A 102 17.34 -23.56 -0.81
N MET A 103 18.34 -22.69 -0.71
CA MET A 103 18.79 -21.86 -1.81
C MET A 103 19.59 -22.74 -2.79
N TYR A 104 19.25 -22.66 -4.08
CA TYR A 104 20.01 -23.37 -5.11
C TYR A 104 20.77 -22.42 -6.04
N ILE A 105 20.39 -21.15 -6.11
CA ILE A 105 21.14 -20.09 -6.78
C ILE A 105 20.90 -18.77 -6.06
N TRP A 106 21.95 -17.96 -6.00
CA TRP A 106 21.86 -16.56 -5.63
C TRP A 106 22.35 -15.70 -6.78
N GLN A 107 21.79 -14.50 -6.93
CA GLN A 107 22.19 -13.54 -7.96
C GLN A 107 22.39 -12.17 -7.33
N PHE A 108 23.51 -11.55 -7.66
CA PHE A 108 23.85 -10.20 -7.25
C PHE A 108 23.98 -9.31 -8.49
N GLY A 109 23.08 -8.33 -8.58
CA GLY A 109 23.15 -7.27 -9.57
C GLY A 109 24.04 -6.13 -9.07
N PHE A 110 25.01 -5.75 -9.89
CA PHE A 110 25.83 -4.56 -9.67
C PHE A 110 25.90 -3.74 -10.96
N ASN A 111 25.22 -2.60 -10.99
CA ASN A 111 25.26 -1.66 -12.10
C ASN A 111 25.03 -2.31 -13.48
N GLY A 112 24.05 -3.21 -13.57
CA GLY A 112 23.65 -3.91 -14.81
C GLY A 112 24.31 -5.24 -15.07
N SER A 113 25.52 -5.43 -14.55
CA SER A 113 26.14 -6.75 -14.51
C SER A 113 25.47 -7.61 -13.45
N VAL A 114 25.40 -8.90 -13.72
CA VAL A 114 24.88 -9.87 -12.76
C VAL A 114 25.94 -10.93 -12.49
N ILE A 115 26.28 -11.08 -11.22
CA ILE A 115 27.12 -12.16 -10.71
C ILE A 115 26.17 -13.18 -10.08
N TYR A 116 26.44 -14.47 -10.26
CA TYR A 116 25.66 -15.52 -9.60
C TYR A 116 26.56 -16.64 -9.10
N GLY A 117 26.08 -17.34 -8.08
CA GLY A 117 26.70 -18.52 -7.51
C GLY A 117 25.65 -19.51 -7.00
N ARG A 118 26.12 -20.63 -6.48
CA ARG A 118 25.35 -21.82 -6.13
C ARG A 118 25.40 -22.14 -4.64
N THR A 119 26.35 -21.56 -3.88
CA THR A 119 26.46 -21.78 -2.43
C THR A 119 26.56 -20.47 -1.64
N TRP A 120 26.25 -20.52 -0.34
CA TRP A 120 26.35 -19.36 0.54
C TRP A 120 27.80 -18.90 0.74
N GLU A 121 28.75 -19.83 0.77
CA GLU A 121 30.19 -19.53 0.89
C GLU A 121 30.67 -18.66 -0.27
N GLU A 122 30.25 -18.97 -1.50
CA GLU A 122 30.54 -18.16 -2.67
C GLU A 122 29.94 -16.74 -2.55
N PHE A 123 28.73 -16.63 -2.00
CA PHE A 123 28.06 -15.35 -1.79
C PHE A 123 28.82 -14.46 -0.81
N PHE A 124 29.22 -15.01 0.34
CA PHE A 124 29.96 -14.24 1.35
C PHE A 124 31.36 -13.86 0.87
N ALA A 125 32.07 -14.76 0.19
CA ALA A 125 33.36 -14.45 -0.44
C ALA A 125 33.24 -13.29 -1.45
N PHE A 126 32.17 -13.29 -2.25
CA PHE A 126 31.86 -12.18 -3.16
C PHE A 126 31.60 -10.86 -2.41
N LEU A 127 30.80 -10.87 -1.34
CA LEU A 127 30.51 -9.66 -0.56
C LEU A 127 31.74 -9.07 0.13
N GLU A 128 32.61 -9.90 0.68
CA GLU A 128 33.88 -9.48 1.29
C GLU A 128 34.79 -8.81 0.27
N GLU A 129 34.89 -9.39 -0.93
CA GLU A 129 35.67 -8.80 -2.00
C GLU A 129 35.08 -7.49 -2.49
N LEU A 130 33.77 -7.43 -2.70
CA LEU A 130 33.07 -6.21 -3.08
C LEU A 130 33.35 -5.08 -2.07
N ALA A 131 33.30 -5.41 -0.77
CA ALA A 131 33.64 -4.47 0.29
C ALA A 131 35.10 -4.03 0.23
N ARG A 132 36.04 -4.94 -0.02
CA ARG A 132 37.47 -4.64 -0.17
C ARG A 132 37.73 -3.68 -1.34
N ILE A 133 37.12 -3.93 -2.50
CA ILE A 133 37.30 -3.14 -3.73
C ILE A 133 36.76 -1.73 -3.58
N LEU A 134 35.55 -1.61 -3.05
CA LEU A 134 34.89 -0.31 -2.84
C LEU A 134 35.38 0.39 -1.56
N GLY A 135 36.23 -0.27 -0.76
CA GLY A 135 36.64 0.22 0.55
C GLY A 135 35.44 0.49 1.46
N LEU A 136 34.43 -0.38 1.42
CA LEU A 136 33.24 -0.28 2.27
C LEU A 136 33.61 -0.45 3.73
N CYS A 137 32.89 0.24 4.59
CA CYS A 137 33.04 0.19 6.04
C CYS A 137 31.82 0.82 6.70
N ALA A 138 31.80 0.89 8.03
CA ALA A 138 30.70 1.54 8.76
C ALA A 138 30.38 2.99 8.32
N ASN A 139 31.34 3.69 7.72
CA ASN A 139 31.16 5.06 7.20
C ASN A 139 31.10 5.14 5.67
N ARG A 140 31.24 4.02 4.94
CA ARG A 140 31.12 3.96 3.48
C ARG A 140 30.26 2.78 3.07
N LEU A 141 29.07 3.07 2.59
CA LEU A 141 28.02 2.07 2.41
C LEU A 141 27.66 1.85 0.94
N VAL A 142 27.18 0.64 0.66
CA VAL A 142 26.42 0.31 -0.55
C VAL A 142 25.00 -0.10 -0.18
N TYR A 143 24.02 0.36 -0.97
CA TYR A 143 22.62 -0.02 -0.80
C TYR A 143 22.26 -1.15 -1.75
N ILE A 144 21.86 -2.29 -1.18
CA ILE A 144 21.48 -3.50 -1.90
C ILE A 144 19.97 -3.64 -1.86
N TYR A 145 19.30 -3.54 -3.00
CA TYR A 145 17.85 -3.64 -3.05
C TYR A 145 17.38 -5.07 -3.32
N VAL A 146 16.50 -5.57 -2.44
CA VAL A 146 15.92 -6.91 -2.53
C VAL A 146 14.42 -6.80 -2.72
N HIS A 147 13.87 -7.48 -3.73
CA HIS A 147 12.45 -7.38 -4.05
C HIS A 147 11.60 -8.34 -3.21
N ASN A 148 11.26 -7.85 -2.02
CA ASN A 148 10.63 -8.58 -0.90
C ASN A 148 11.64 -9.07 0.15
N LEU A 149 12.59 -8.19 0.55
CA LEU A 149 13.65 -8.44 1.53
C LEU A 149 13.30 -9.37 2.70
N SER A 150 12.07 -9.31 3.24
CA SER A 150 11.62 -10.27 4.26
C SER A 150 11.82 -11.74 3.93
N TYR A 151 11.70 -12.12 2.66
CA TYR A 151 11.84 -13.50 2.21
C TYR A 151 13.31 -13.92 2.28
N GLU A 152 14.18 -13.20 1.57
CA GLU A 152 15.63 -13.45 1.50
C GLU A 152 16.28 -13.26 2.87
N PHE A 153 15.83 -12.25 3.63
CA PHE A 153 16.29 -12.00 4.99
C PHE A 153 16.08 -13.22 5.89
N GLN A 154 15.00 -14.00 5.73
CA GLN A 154 14.83 -15.21 6.52
C GLN A 154 15.91 -16.26 6.22
N PHE A 155 16.45 -16.31 5.00
CA PHE A 155 17.57 -17.20 4.67
C PHE A 155 18.89 -16.65 5.21
N ILE A 156 19.12 -15.34 5.07
CA ILE A 156 20.41 -14.74 5.44
C ILE A 156 20.51 -14.28 6.91
N LYS A 157 19.42 -14.29 7.70
CA LYS A 157 19.36 -13.60 9.00
C LYS A 157 20.43 -14.07 10.00
N ARG A 158 20.82 -15.35 9.96
CA ARG A 158 21.79 -15.97 10.90
C ARG A 158 23.24 -15.94 10.41
N TYR A 159 23.46 -15.47 9.17
CA TYR A 159 24.80 -15.38 8.61
C TYR A 159 25.47 -14.02 8.85
N PHE A 160 24.71 -13.04 9.36
CA PHE A 160 25.21 -11.71 9.68
C PHE A 160 24.87 -11.34 11.13
N GLU A 161 25.84 -10.75 11.82
CA GLU A 161 25.60 -10.02 13.06
C GLU A 161 25.06 -8.63 12.72
N TRP A 162 23.74 -8.49 12.61
CA TRP A 162 23.10 -7.25 12.15
C TRP A 162 23.25 -6.11 13.15
N ASP A 163 23.92 -5.01 12.77
CA ASP A 163 23.98 -3.78 13.56
C ASP A 163 22.61 -3.14 13.74
N LYS A 164 21.75 -3.28 12.72
CA LYS A 164 20.42 -2.68 12.73
C LYS A 164 19.47 -3.43 11.84
N ILE A 165 18.32 -3.79 12.41
CA ILE A 165 17.16 -4.28 11.67
C ILE A 165 16.02 -3.30 11.89
N PHE A 166 15.41 -2.83 10.80
CA PHE A 166 14.19 -2.03 10.89
C PHE A 166 13.07 -2.75 10.17
N ALA A 167 12.11 -3.25 10.94
CA ALA A 167 10.93 -3.94 10.43
C ALA A 167 9.64 -3.18 10.77
N LEU A 168 8.68 -3.17 9.84
CA LEU A 168 7.38 -2.50 10.00
C LEU A 168 6.41 -3.31 10.87
N LYS A 169 6.60 -4.63 10.89
CA LYS A 169 5.95 -5.62 11.76
C LYS A 169 6.89 -6.81 11.91
N LYS A 170 6.62 -7.72 12.85
CA LYS A 170 7.35 -9.00 12.96
C LYS A 170 7.50 -9.66 11.58
N ARG A 171 8.73 -10.00 11.19
CA ARG A 171 9.09 -10.59 9.87
C ARG A 171 8.82 -9.71 8.63
N LYS A 172 8.49 -8.42 8.76
CA LYS A 172 8.34 -7.47 7.64
C LYS A 172 9.48 -6.45 7.60
N VAL A 173 10.64 -6.89 7.13
CA VAL A 173 11.88 -6.11 7.11
C VAL A 173 11.79 -5.02 6.05
N LEU A 174 12.08 -3.78 6.45
CA LEU A 174 12.20 -2.64 5.55
C LEU A 174 13.64 -2.46 5.09
N TYR A 175 14.58 -2.51 6.04
CA TYR A 175 16.01 -2.56 5.78
C TYR A 175 16.76 -3.27 6.91
N ALA A 176 17.95 -3.77 6.61
CA ALA A 176 18.89 -4.32 7.57
C ALA A 176 20.33 -3.88 7.23
N GLN A 177 21.13 -3.56 8.24
CA GLN A 177 22.49 -3.04 8.09
C GLN A 177 23.50 -4.02 8.69
N TYR A 178 24.56 -4.28 7.92
CA TYR A 178 25.76 -4.96 8.35
C TYR A 178 26.96 -4.04 8.07
N LEU A 179 27.30 -3.24 9.08
CA LEU A 179 28.30 -2.18 9.01
C LEU A 179 29.76 -2.67 8.90
N PRO A 180 30.16 -3.86 9.38
CA PRO A 180 31.52 -4.38 9.17
C PRO A 180 31.93 -4.43 7.70
N LEU A 181 31.00 -4.80 6.79
CA LEU A 181 31.21 -4.76 5.34
C LEU A 181 30.56 -3.56 4.64
N GLY A 182 30.03 -2.59 5.41
CA GLY A 182 29.34 -1.41 4.88
C GLY A 182 28.13 -1.74 3.99
N LEU A 183 27.35 -2.76 4.34
CA LEU A 183 26.20 -3.22 3.58
C LEU A 183 24.88 -2.75 4.21
N GLU A 184 23.97 -2.23 3.39
CA GLU A 184 22.58 -1.99 3.81
C GLU A 184 21.61 -2.60 2.79
N PHE A 185 20.89 -3.63 3.23
CA PHE A 185 19.85 -4.27 2.43
C PHE A 185 18.54 -3.50 2.59
N ARG A 186 17.87 -3.18 1.47
CA ARG A 186 16.62 -2.41 1.43
C ARG A 186 15.54 -3.15 0.65
N CYS A 187 14.30 -3.04 1.12
CA CYS A 187 13.17 -3.70 0.47
C CYS A 187 12.61 -2.87 -0.70
N SER A 188 12.89 -3.28 -1.94
CA SER A 188 12.34 -2.60 -3.13
C SER A 188 10.84 -2.87 -3.32
N TYR A 189 10.29 -3.97 -2.79
CA TYR A 189 8.85 -4.25 -2.81
C TYR A 189 8.05 -3.21 -2.02
N LEU A 190 8.54 -2.76 -0.86
CA LEU A 190 7.89 -1.71 -0.06
C LEU A 190 8.07 -0.31 -0.68
N LEU A 191 9.17 -0.10 -1.41
CA LEU A 191 9.41 1.09 -2.20
C LEU A 191 8.47 1.19 -3.41
N ALA A 192 8.33 0.12 -4.19
CA ALA A 192 7.48 0.08 -5.37
C ALA A 192 5.99 -0.08 -5.04
N ASN A 193 5.68 -0.75 -3.92
CA ASN A 193 4.34 -1.20 -3.55
C ASN A 193 3.65 -2.01 -4.68
N ALA A 194 4.43 -2.86 -5.35
CA ALA A 194 4.02 -3.68 -6.47
C ALA A 194 4.94 -4.91 -6.58
N ASN A 195 4.41 -6.03 -7.11
CA ASN A 195 5.23 -7.21 -7.39
C ASN A 195 6.19 -6.97 -8.58
N LEU A 196 7.22 -7.81 -8.70
CA LEU A 196 8.31 -7.60 -9.66
C LEU A 196 7.84 -7.60 -11.12
N ALA A 197 6.87 -8.46 -11.45
CA ALA A 197 6.28 -8.51 -12.78
C ALA A 197 5.59 -7.17 -13.13
N HIS A 198 4.88 -6.57 -12.19
CA HIS A 198 4.26 -5.25 -12.36
C HIS A 198 5.31 -4.14 -12.43
N VAL A 199 6.40 -4.23 -11.66
CA VAL A 199 7.52 -3.27 -11.76
C VAL A 199 8.07 -3.25 -13.18
N GLY A 200 8.48 -4.42 -13.70
CA GLY A 200 9.07 -4.53 -15.04
C GLY A 200 8.11 -4.17 -16.18
N SER A 201 6.83 -4.54 -16.06
CA SER A 201 5.86 -4.33 -17.15
C SER A 201 5.15 -2.97 -17.13
N LYS A 202 5.02 -2.32 -15.96
CA LYS A 202 4.17 -1.12 -15.79
C LYS A 202 4.85 0.06 -15.08
N LEU A 203 5.95 -0.12 -14.35
CA LEU A 203 6.56 0.99 -13.60
C LEU A 203 7.86 1.52 -14.21
N LEU A 204 8.53 0.74 -15.06
CA LEU A 204 9.71 1.17 -15.81
C LEU A 204 9.32 1.97 -17.04
N THR A 205 9.82 3.21 -17.13
CA THR A 205 9.54 4.11 -18.27
C THR A 205 10.68 4.19 -19.26
N ARG A 206 11.93 4.14 -18.78
CA ARG A 206 13.16 4.32 -19.54
C ARG A 206 13.87 3.01 -19.83
N TYR A 207 14.10 2.19 -18.80
CA TYR A 207 14.87 0.96 -18.91
C TYR A 207 13.92 -0.23 -19.06
N LYS A 208 13.50 -0.52 -20.29
CA LYS A 208 12.54 -1.59 -20.59
C LYS A 208 13.15 -2.97 -20.36
N VAL A 209 13.10 -3.44 -19.11
CA VAL A 209 13.45 -4.79 -18.69
C VAL A 209 12.20 -5.44 -18.15
N ALA A 210 11.81 -6.58 -18.70
CA ALA A 210 10.63 -7.32 -18.25
C ALA A 210 11.05 -8.55 -17.45
N LYS A 211 10.28 -8.86 -16.39
CA LYS A 211 10.34 -10.17 -15.74
C LYS A 211 9.89 -11.23 -16.74
N MET A 212 10.67 -12.29 -16.88
CA MET A 212 10.28 -13.47 -17.65
C MET A 212 9.16 -14.21 -16.89
N VAL A 213 8.20 -14.84 -17.59
CA VAL A 213 7.04 -15.50 -16.96
C VAL A 213 6.85 -16.87 -17.57
N GLY A 214 6.69 -17.90 -16.72
CA GLY A 214 6.39 -19.27 -17.14
C GLY A 214 7.61 -20.14 -17.47
N ASP A 215 8.81 -19.72 -17.06
CA ASP A 215 10.05 -20.38 -17.47
C ASP A 215 10.72 -21.23 -16.38
N LEU A 216 10.24 -21.15 -15.13
CA LEU A 216 10.65 -22.01 -14.01
C LEU A 216 9.44 -22.79 -13.48
N ASP A 217 9.59 -24.12 -13.46
CA ASP A 217 8.68 -25.00 -12.74
C ASP A 217 9.11 -25.09 -11.27
N TYR A 218 8.42 -24.33 -10.42
CA TYR A 218 8.65 -24.27 -8.99
C TYR A 218 8.25 -25.56 -8.25
N SER A 219 7.60 -26.53 -8.92
CA SER A 219 7.31 -27.84 -8.32
C SER A 219 8.52 -28.79 -8.32
N LEU A 220 9.54 -28.49 -9.15
CA LEU A 220 10.74 -29.31 -9.26
C LEU A 220 11.77 -28.89 -8.21
N ILE A 221 12.28 -29.88 -7.46
CA ILE A 221 13.35 -29.68 -6.48
C ILE A 221 14.69 -29.55 -7.20
N ARG A 222 15.40 -28.45 -6.94
CA ARG A 222 16.76 -28.15 -7.39
C ARG A 222 17.67 -27.88 -6.19
N HIS A 223 18.93 -28.27 -6.29
CA HIS A 223 19.99 -27.97 -5.33
C HIS A 223 21.20 -27.35 -6.05
N SER A 224 22.24 -26.95 -5.31
CA SER A 224 23.45 -26.28 -5.86
C SER A 224 24.07 -27.03 -7.04
N LYS A 225 24.09 -28.37 -7.02
CA LYS A 225 24.61 -29.23 -8.11
C LYS A 225 23.66 -29.49 -9.28
N THR A 226 22.42 -29.02 -9.22
CA THR A 226 21.43 -29.27 -10.29
C THR A 226 21.79 -28.39 -11.49
N PRO A 227 21.98 -28.96 -12.70
CA PRO A 227 22.23 -28.16 -13.89
C PRO A 227 21.12 -27.13 -14.13
N ILE A 228 21.50 -25.87 -14.38
CA ILE A 228 20.55 -24.81 -14.76
C ILE A 228 20.57 -24.67 -16.28
N SER A 229 19.41 -24.75 -16.92
CA SER A 229 19.30 -24.42 -18.34
C SER A 229 19.54 -22.93 -18.59
N SER A 230 20.00 -22.56 -19.79
CA SER A 230 20.16 -21.15 -20.17
C SER A 230 18.86 -20.34 -20.05
N LYS A 231 17.71 -21.02 -20.15
CA LYS A 231 16.39 -20.43 -20.00
C LYS A 231 16.07 -20.10 -18.53
N GLU A 232 16.27 -21.05 -17.63
CA GLU A 232 16.11 -20.84 -16.18
C GLU A 232 17.09 -19.80 -15.66
N LEU A 233 18.35 -19.84 -16.11
CA LEU A 233 19.34 -18.84 -15.76
C LEU A 233 18.94 -17.46 -16.28
N GLY A 234 18.48 -17.36 -17.54
CA GLY A 234 17.97 -16.11 -18.10
C GLY A 234 16.83 -15.49 -17.28
N TYR A 235 15.93 -16.32 -16.74
CA TYR A 235 14.88 -15.87 -15.82
C TYR A 235 15.48 -15.28 -14.54
N CYS A 236 16.35 -16.04 -13.86
CA CYS A 236 17.00 -15.65 -12.61
C CYS A 236 17.74 -14.30 -12.74
N LEU A 237 18.53 -14.15 -13.80
CA LEU A 237 19.31 -12.94 -14.06
C LEU A 237 18.42 -11.72 -14.34
N ASN A 238 17.22 -11.93 -14.89
CA ASN A 238 16.33 -10.81 -15.21
C ASN A 238 15.63 -10.24 -13.98
N ASP A 239 15.38 -11.03 -12.94
CA ASP A 239 14.73 -10.53 -11.72
C ASP A 239 15.59 -9.44 -11.04
N VAL A 240 16.89 -9.68 -10.88
CA VAL A 240 17.84 -8.65 -10.39
C VAL A 240 17.99 -7.46 -11.37
N ARG A 241 17.97 -7.68 -12.68
CA ARG A 241 18.04 -6.58 -13.67
C ARG A 241 16.82 -5.67 -13.61
N VAL A 242 15.62 -6.20 -13.41
CA VAL A 242 14.39 -5.40 -13.23
C VAL A 242 14.53 -4.52 -11.99
N VAL A 243 15.05 -5.05 -10.88
CA VAL A 243 15.27 -4.26 -9.65
C VAL A 243 16.31 -3.17 -9.89
N MET A 244 17.47 -3.48 -10.48
CA MET A 244 18.50 -2.47 -10.78
C MET A 244 17.98 -1.37 -11.71
N ALA A 245 17.25 -1.73 -12.77
CA ALA A 245 16.63 -0.78 -13.69
C ALA A 245 15.67 0.15 -12.95
N PHE A 246 14.84 -0.40 -12.05
CA PHE A 246 13.91 0.39 -11.24
C PHE A 246 14.64 1.37 -10.32
N ILE A 247 15.67 0.91 -9.60
CA ILE A 247 16.46 1.78 -8.72
C ILE A 247 17.22 2.84 -9.52
N GLN A 248 17.73 2.51 -10.70
CA GLN A 248 18.39 3.49 -11.57
C GLN A 248 17.44 4.61 -12.02
N GLU A 249 16.21 4.29 -12.43
CA GLU A 249 15.20 5.32 -12.73
C GLU A 249 14.89 6.19 -11.50
N LYS A 250 14.87 5.58 -10.31
CA LYS A 250 14.69 6.33 -9.06
C LYS A 250 15.86 7.26 -8.74
N ILE A 251 17.11 6.80 -8.92
CA ILE A 251 18.30 7.65 -8.74
C ILE A 251 18.23 8.86 -9.67
N GLU A 252 17.85 8.65 -10.94
CA GLU A 252 17.74 9.71 -11.94
C GLU A 252 16.62 10.70 -11.63
N HIS A 253 15.45 10.18 -11.24
CA HIS A 253 14.28 11.00 -10.90
C HIS A 253 14.49 11.78 -9.60
N ASP A 254 15.03 11.14 -8.56
CA ASP A 254 15.18 11.73 -7.23
C ASP A 254 16.50 12.50 -7.08
N GLY A 255 17.41 12.38 -8.05
CA GLY A 255 18.70 13.06 -8.08
C GLY A 255 19.73 12.52 -7.09
N GLY A 256 19.64 11.23 -6.74
CA GLY A 256 20.55 10.52 -5.83
C GLY A 256 19.89 9.36 -5.09
N ILE A 257 20.63 8.27 -4.87
CA ILE A 257 20.17 7.06 -4.17
C ILE A 257 19.83 7.32 -2.70
N ASP A 258 20.46 8.31 -2.09
CA ASP A 258 20.26 8.74 -0.71
C ASP A 258 18.93 9.49 -0.51
N LYS A 259 18.35 10.01 -1.60
CA LYS A 259 17.07 10.73 -1.60
C LYS A 259 15.86 9.82 -1.84
N ILE A 260 16.10 8.59 -2.30
CA ILE A 260 15.05 7.59 -2.50
C ILE A 260 14.44 7.25 -1.13
N PRO A 261 13.13 7.50 -0.91
CA PRO A 261 12.46 7.11 0.32
C PRO A 261 12.48 5.59 0.50
N LEU A 262 12.35 5.10 1.73
CA LEU A 262 12.30 3.66 2.00
C LEU A 262 10.98 2.98 1.53
N THR A 263 9.92 3.76 1.34
CA THR A 263 8.58 3.25 1.01
C THR A 263 7.88 4.15 0.00
N ASN A 264 6.94 3.59 -0.77
CA ASN A 264 6.14 4.37 -1.71
C ASN A 264 5.39 5.54 -1.03
N THR A 265 4.87 5.31 0.19
CA THR A 265 4.17 6.34 0.97
C THR A 265 5.11 7.45 1.46
N GLY A 266 6.42 7.21 1.48
CA GLY A 266 7.43 8.23 1.74
C GLY A 266 7.43 9.34 0.68
N TYR A 267 7.15 9.03 -0.60
CA TYR A 267 7.08 10.02 -1.67
C TYR A 267 5.95 11.02 -1.45
N VAL A 268 4.71 10.55 -1.23
CA VAL A 268 3.59 11.46 -0.96
C VAL A 268 3.82 12.27 0.31
N ARG A 269 4.43 11.67 1.34
CA ARG A 269 4.74 12.35 2.59
C ARG A 269 5.74 13.48 2.40
N ASN A 270 6.81 13.24 1.64
CA ASN A 270 7.81 14.26 1.31
C ASN A 270 7.19 15.37 0.47
N PHE A 271 6.46 15.01 -0.59
CA PHE A 271 5.76 15.95 -1.46
C PHE A 271 4.84 16.89 -0.68
N CYS A 272 3.92 16.35 0.13
CA CYS A 272 3.00 17.18 0.91
C CYS A 272 3.74 18.02 1.96
N ARG A 273 4.76 17.46 2.63
CA ARG A 273 5.56 18.20 3.62
C ARG A 273 6.28 19.39 3.00
N GLU A 274 6.91 19.20 1.85
CA GLU A 274 7.62 20.25 1.12
C GLU A 274 6.67 21.37 0.68
N ARG A 275 5.45 21.04 0.24
CA ARG A 275 4.41 22.07 -0.02
C ARG A 275 3.96 22.80 1.25
N CYS A 276 3.89 22.09 2.39
CA CYS A 276 3.53 22.70 3.68
C CYS A 276 4.64 23.58 4.25
N MET A 277 5.91 23.31 3.92
CA MET A 277 7.10 23.90 4.53
C MET A 277 8.07 24.43 3.46
N SER A 278 7.55 25.05 2.41
CA SER A 278 8.28 25.38 1.17
C SER A 278 9.38 26.43 1.33
N ASP A 279 9.25 27.33 2.29
CA ASP A 279 10.22 28.38 2.60
C ASP A 279 10.33 28.60 4.12
N HIS A 280 11.31 29.40 4.55
CA HIS A 280 11.58 29.59 5.97
C HIS A 280 10.38 30.21 6.74
N LEU A 281 9.67 31.17 6.14
CA LEU A 281 8.55 31.85 6.78
C LEU A 281 7.30 30.97 6.82
N SER A 282 6.99 30.28 5.72
CA SER A 282 5.89 29.31 5.68
C SER A 282 6.15 28.15 6.64
N SER A 283 7.38 27.65 6.69
CA SER A 283 7.83 26.62 7.62
C SER A 283 7.65 27.06 9.08
N GLN A 284 8.09 28.26 9.47
CA GLN A 284 7.89 28.76 10.84
C GLN A 284 6.41 28.85 11.24
N LYS A 285 5.57 29.41 10.36
CA LYS A 285 4.13 29.54 10.61
C LYS A 285 3.47 28.17 10.72
N TYR A 286 3.77 27.26 9.80
CA TYR A 286 3.23 25.91 9.80
C TYR A 286 3.69 25.14 11.04
N HIS A 287 4.97 25.23 11.43
CA HIS A 287 5.47 24.61 12.67
C HIS A 287 4.81 25.18 13.93
N SER A 288 4.57 26.49 13.97
CA SER A 288 3.86 27.11 15.10
C SER A 288 2.42 26.59 15.19
N TYR A 289 1.72 26.48 14.06
CA TYR A 289 0.39 25.89 13.99
C TYR A 289 0.41 24.40 14.39
N MET A 290 1.34 23.61 13.87
CA MET A 290 1.46 22.21 14.26
C MET A 290 1.80 22.05 15.74
N ARG A 291 2.53 22.97 16.36
CA ARG A 291 2.80 22.94 17.82
C ARG A 291 1.56 23.26 18.66
N SER A 292 0.55 23.94 18.13
CA SER A 292 -0.74 24.12 18.82
C SER A 292 -1.68 22.91 18.68
N LEU A 293 -1.32 21.93 17.85
CA LEU A 293 -2.03 20.67 17.66
C LEU A 293 -1.22 19.53 18.30
N MET A 294 -1.53 19.22 19.55
CA MET A 294 -0.88 18.14 20.29
C MET A 294 -1.92 17.09 20.65
N VAL A 295 -1.49 15.83 20.58
CA VAL A 295 -2.18 14.75 21.29
C VAL A 295 -1.69 14.83 22.73
N GLN A 296 -2.57 15.21 23.66
CA GLN A 296 -2.19 15.68 24.99
C GLN A 296 -1.82 14.55 25.95
N SER A 297 -2.36 13.35 25.74
CA SER A 297 -2.10 12.19 26.59
C SER A 297 -2.20 10.86 25.84
N GLU A 298 -1.76 9.78 26.48
CA GLU A 298 -1.90 8.42 25.95
C GLU A 298 -3.37 8.01 25.85
N GLU A 299 -4.22 8.43 26.79
CA GLU A 299 -5.65 8.14 26.78
C GLU A 299 -6.38 8.85 25.64
N GLU A 300 -5.97 10.07 25.27
CA GLU A 300 -6.47 10.74 24.06
C GLU A 300 -6.08 9.94 22.82
N TYR A 301 -4.81 9.54 22.70
CA TYR A 301 -4.36 8.74 21.56
C TYR A 301 -5.09 7.39 21.46
N ASP A 302 -5.24 6.68 22.58
CA ASP A 302 -5.93 5.40 22.63
C ASP A 302 -7.43 5.59 22.30
N GLN A 303 -8.06 6.70 22.69
CA GLN A 303 -9.43 7.04 22.26
C GLN A 303 -9.50 7.32 20.76
N ASP A 304 -8.58 8.10 20.20
CA ASP A 304 -8.48 8.32 18.74
C ASP A 304 -8.30 7.00 17.99
N LYS A 305 -7.52 6.05 18.53
CA LYS A 305 -7.32 4.70 17.95
C LYS A 305 -8.58 3.84 17.98
N ARG A 306 -9.41 3.97 19.02
CA ARG A 306 -10.72 3.30 19.11
C ARG A 306 -11.73 3.92 18.16
N ALA A 307 -11.81 5.25 18.10
CA ALA A 307 -12.65 6.00 17.16
C ALA A 307 -12.25 5.78 15.69
N PHE A 308 -10.97 5.54 15.44
CA PHE A 308 -10.47 5.30 14.09
C PHE A 308 -11.02 3.99 13.51
N MET A 309 -11.86 4.14 12.48
CA MET A 309 -12.35 3.06 11.63
C MET A 309 -11.93 3.33 10.17
N GLY A 310 -11.75 2.28 9.37
CA GLY A 310 -11.46 2.42 7.94
C GLY A 310 -12.68 2.85 7.13
N GLY A 311 -12.67 2.55 5.83
CA GLY A 311 -13.87 2.57 4.99
C GLY A 311 -14.90 1.53 5.45
N PHE A 312 -16.16 1.75 5.09
CA PHE A 312 -17.22 0.77 5.33
C PHE A 312 -17.34 -0.16 4.13
N THR A 313 -17.24 -1.47 4.38
CA THR A 313 -17.42 -2.51 3.36
C THR A 313 -18.33 -3.58 3.95
N HIS A 314 -19.46 -3.84 3.30
CA HIS A 314 -20.41 -4.84 3.76
C HIS A 314 -21.42 -5.20 2.66
N THR A 315 -22.09 -6.35 2.84
CA THR A 315 -23.17 -6.84 1.97
C THR A 315 -24.50 -6.60 2.68
N GLY A 316 -25.44 -5.96 2.00
CA GLY A 316 -26.78 -5.74 2.54
C GLY A 316 -27.43 -7.05 2.93
N ILE A 317 -27.97 -7.11 4.15
CA ILE A 317 -28.39 -8.37 4.77
C ILE A 317 -29.57 -9.02 4.02
N LEU A 318 -30.46 -8.20 3.46
CA LEU A 318 -31.63 -8.66 2.69
C LEU A 318 -31.26 -9.35 1.38
N HIS A 319 -30.07 -9.07 0.85
CA HIS A 319 -29.62 -9.51 -0.48
C HIS A 319 -28.41 -10.45 -0.43
N ALA A 320 -27.91 -10.75 0.77
CA ALA A 320 -26.78 -11.65 0.95
C ALA A 320 -27.07 -13.05 0.41
N ASN A 321 -26.10 -13.65 -0.28
CA ASN A 321 -26.18 -14.98 -0.89
C ASN A 321 -27.29 -15.16 -1.96
N LYS A 322 -27.99 -14.09 -2.37
CA LYS A 322 -28.98 -14.13 -3.45
C LYS A 322 -28.32 -13.82 -4.81
N ILE A 323 -28.77 -14.48 -5.88
CA ILE A 323 -28.45 -14.08 -7.26
C ILE A 323 -29.39 -12.94 -7.63
N LEU A 324 -28.80 -11.79 -7.96
CA LEU A 324 -29.53 -10.57 -8.31
C LEU A 324 -29.29 -10.23 -9.77
N TYR A 325 -30.30 -9.64 -10.40
CA TYR A 325 -30.24 -9.17 -11.78
C TYR A 325 -30.30 -7.64 -11.81
N ASP A 326 -29.71 -7.05 -12.86
CA ASP A 326 -29.76 -5.61 -13.14
C ASP A 326 -29.35 -4.72 -11.95
N VAL A 327 -28.22 -5.05 -11.33
CA VAL A 327 -27.67 -4.30 -10.19
C VAL A 327 -26.89 -3.10 -10.69
N GLY A 328 -27.29 -1.90 -10.29
CA GLY A 328 -26.55 -0.66 -10.58
C GLY A 328 -25.38 -0.44 -9.63
N SER A 329 -24.43 0.41 -10.03
CA SER A 329 -23.23 0.73 -9.27
C SER A 329 -22.91 2.23 -9.41
N ALA A 330 -22.46 2.87 -8.34
CA ALA A 330 -21.86 4.19 -8.37
C ALA A 330 -20.66 4.25 -7.41
N ASP A 331 -19.73 5.17 -7.70
CA ASP A 331 -18.49 5.36 -6.94
C ASP A 331 -18.22 6.85 -6.67
N LEU A 332 -17.73 7.18 -5.47
CA LEU A 332 -17.30 8.54 -5.13
C LEU A 332 -15.92 8.84 -5.72
N THR A 333 -15.85 9.89 -6.53
CA THR A 333 -14.59 10.30 -7.16
C THR A 333 -13.56 10.76 -6.13
N SER A 334 -12.61 9.88 -5.82
CA SER A 334 -11.52 10.15 -4.86
C SER A 334 -12.04 10.59 -3.49
N SER A 335 -12.85 9.73 -2.86
CA SER A 335 -13.56 9.97 -1.59
C SER A 335 -12.69 10.60 -0.49
N TYR A 336 -11.61 9.93 -0.04
CA TYR A 336 -10.77 10.50 1.03
C TYR A 336 -10.11 11.84 0.68
N PRO A 337 -9.52 12.03 -0.53
CA PRO A 337 -9.07 13.34 -0.98
C PRO A 337 -10.15 14.44 -0.94
N ALA A 338 -11.40 14.12 -1.29
CA ALA A 338 -12.51 15.06 -1.22
C ALA A 338 -12.75 15.53 0.22
N GLU A 339 -12.63 14.62 1.20
CA GLU A 339 -12.81 14.96 2.62
C GLU A 339 -11.62 15.77 3.17
N ILE A 340 -10.38 15.46 2.77
CA ILE A 340 -9.20 16.26 3.11
C ILE A 340 -9.37 17.71 2.61
N VAL A 341 -9.97 17.89 1.44
CA VAL A 341 -10.12 19.19 0.78
C VAL A 341 -11.32 19.96 1.31
N GLY A 342 -12.49 19.34 1.34
CA GLY A 342 -13.79 20.04 1.42
C GLY A 342 -14.50 19.97 2.76
N SER A 343 -14.08 19.09 3.68
CA SER A 343 -14.75 18.90 4.97
C SER A 343 -14.13 19.69 6.10
N TYR A 344 -14.92 19.88 7.16
CA TYR A 344 -14.39 20.43 8.39
C TYR A 344 -13.55 19.37 9.11
N MET A 345 -12.56 19.83 9.87
CA MET A 345 -11.59 19.00 10.57
C MET A 345 -11.33 19.60 11.96
N PRO A 346 -10.79 18.81 12.91
CA PRO A 346 -10.34 19.32 14.20
C PRO A 346 -9.08 20.19 14.01
N ILE A 347 -9.21 21.51 14.19
CA ILE A 347 -8.14 22.50 13.98
C ILE A 347 -7.55 23.06 15.28
N THR A 348 -7.82 22.41 16.41
CA THR A 348 -7.23 22.70 17.73
C THR A 348 -6.81 21.38 18.39
N SER A 349 -5.99 21.44 19.43
CA SER A 349 -5.87 20.32 20.37
C SER A 349 -7.22 20.03 21.06
N ALA A 350 -7.38 18.82 21.59
CA ALA A 350 -8.56 18.44 22.34
C ALA A 350 -8.78 19.35 23.55
N LYS A 351 -10.05 19.68 23.83
CA LYS A 351 -10.49 20.12 25.15
C LYS A 351 -11.30 18.98 25.79
N TYR A 352 -10.80 18.47 26.91
CA TYR A 352 -11.51 17.45 27.69
C TYR A 352 -12.69 18.06 28.45
N ILE A 353 -13.88 17.50 28.24
CA ILE A 353 -15.13 17.90 28.88
C ILE A 353 -15.56 16.83 29.91
N GLY A 354 -15.24 15.56 29.69
CA GLY A 354 -15.63 14.46 30.58
C GLY A 354 -17.07 14.00 30.32
N ILE A 355 -17.93 14.03 31.34
CA ILE A 355 -19.34 13.64 31.22
C ILE A 355 -20.17 14.92 30.97
N PRO A 356 -21.01 14.97 29.93
CA PRO A 356 -21.89 16.12 29.70
C PRO A 356 -22.95 16.22 30.82
N GLU A 357 -23.21 17.44 31.28
CA GLU A 357 -24.19 17.71 32.36
C GLU A 357 -25.62 17.32 31.98
N THR A 358 -26.01 17.52 30.72
CA THR A 358 -27.35 17.22 30.20
C THR A 358 -27.28 16.74 28.76
N GLU A 359 -28.31 16.02 28.32
CA GLU A 359 -28.45 15.60 26.91
C GLU A 359 -28.53 16.81 25.96
N GLU A 360 -29.21 17.88 26.36
CA GLU A 360 -29.29 19.11 25.55
C GLU A 360 -27.91 19.75 25.37
N LYS A 361 -27.09 19.81 26.44
CA LYS A 361 -25.72 20.30 26.36
C LYS A 361 -24.87 19.42 25.45
N PHE A 362 -25.04 18.11 25.55
CA PHE A 362 -24.35 17.16 24.67
C PHE A 362 -24.69 17.40 23.19
N LYS A 363 -25.98 17.48 22.83
CA LYS A 363 -26.43 17.78 21.46
C LYS A 363 -25.86 19.10 20.94
N LYS A 364 -25.90 20.17 21.75
CA LYS A 364 -25.30 21.47 21.40
C LYS A 364 -23.79 21.39 21.14
N LEU A 365 -23.07 20.50 21.82
CA LEU A 365 -21.64 20.28 21.57
C LEU A 365 -21.41 19.56 20.24
N LEU A 366 -22.16 18.50 19.95
CA LEU A 366 -22.10 17.77 18.67
C LEU A 366 -22.40 18.69 17.46
N ASP A 367 -23.35 19.61 17.62
CA ASP A 367 -23.73 20.55 16.55
C ASP A 367 -22.63 21.59 16.26
N ARG A 368 -21.78 21.91 17.25
CA ARG A 368 -20.83 23.02 17.17
C ARG A 368 -19.38 22.58 16.95
N TYR A 369 -19.00 21.44 17.52
CA TYR A 369 -17.62 20.98 17.58
C TYR A 369 -17.44 19.63 16.89
N CYS A 370 -16.21 19.36 16.47
CA CYS A 370 -15.75 18.00 16.31
C CYS A 370 -15.74 17.35 17.69
N CYS A 371 -16.39 16.20 17.87
CA CYS A 371 -16.44 15.50 19.15
C CYS A 371 -15.90 14.08 19.02
N ILE A 372 -15.19 13.60 20.05
CA ILE A 372 -14.87 12.19 20.23
C ILE A 372 -15.23 11.83 21.66
N PHE A 373 -15.98 10.74 21.85
CA PHE A 373 -16.46 10.31 23.15
C PHE A 373 -16.67 8.80 23.22
N ASP A 374 -16.63 8.28 24.44
CA ASP A 374 -17.00 6.90 24.72
C ASP A 374 -18.49 6.84 25.08
N ILE A 375 -19.18 5.83 24.57
CA ILE A 375 -20.61 5.62 24.77
C ILE A 375 -20.89 4.17 25.13
N LYS A 376 -21.78 3.96 26.11
CA LYS A 376 -22.34 2.65 26.46
C LYS A 376 -23.83 2.65 26.19
N PHE A 377 -24.28 1.81 25.27
CA PHE A 377 -25.69 1.57 24.98
C PHE A 377 -26.23 0.41 25.82
N TYR A 378 -27.49 0.50 26.22
CA TYR A 378 -28.26 -0.57 26.84
C TYR A 378 -29.42 -0.99 25.92
N HIS A 379 -29.47 -2.29 25.64
CA HIS A 379 -30.39 -2.94 24.70
C HIS A 379 -30.40 -2.27 23.32
N LEU A 380 -29.23 -2.24 22.68
CA LEU A 380 -29.07 -1.72 21.33
C LEU A 380 -29.77 -2.66 20.33
N ARG A 381 -30.60 -2.10 19.46
CA ARG A 381 -31.42 -2.84 18.48
C ARG A 381 -31.40 -2.11 17.13
N PRO A 382 -31.55 -2.83 16.00
CA PRO A 382 -31.61 -2.17 14.69
C PRO A 382 -32.84 -1.27 14.59
N ALA A 383 -32.68 -0.08 14.00
CA ALA A 383 -33.78 0.79 13.59
C ALA A 383 -34.21 0.54 12.14
N VAL A 384 -33.34 -0.15 11.38
CA VAL A 384 -33.51 -0.46 9.97
C VAL A 384 -33.14 -1.91 9.70
N GLU A 385 -33.70 -2.50 8.64
CA GLU A 385 -33.56 -3.93 8.35
C GLU A 385 -32.49 -4.24 7.30
N PHE A 386 -32.02 -3.25 6.53
CA PHE A 386 -31.15 -3.47 5.38
C PHE A 386 -29.64 -3.52 5.71
N GLU A 387 -29.19 -2.90 6.82
CA GLU A 387 -27.76 -2.83 7.16
C GLU A 387 -27.50 -2.51 8.65
N ASN A 388 -26.27 -2.77 9.12
CA ASN A 388 -25.76 -2.51 10.45
C ASN A 388 -24.40 -1.78 10.39
N TYR A 389 -24.26 -0.67 11.11
CA TYR A 389 -23.06 0.18 11.03
C TYR A 389 -21.89 -0.30 11.92
N LEU A 390 -22.16 -0.56 13.19
CA LEU A 390 -21.13 -0.77 14.20
C LEU A 390 -20.35 -2.06 13.94
N SER A 391 -19.03 -2.00 14.04
CA SER A 391 -18.15 -3.17 13.89
C SER A 391 -17.93 -3.81 15.26
N VAL A 392 -18.25 -5.10 15.41
CA VAL A 392 -18.10 -5.84 16.68
C VAL A 392 -16.66 -5.79 17.18
N SER A 393 -15.67 -5.84 16.28
CA SER A 393 -14.25 -5.72 16.62
C SER A 393 -13.85 -4.36 17.22
N ARG A 394 -14.75 -3.38 17.24
CA ARG A 394 -14.57 -2.04 17.80
C ARG A 394 -15.45 -1.79 19.01
N CYS A 395 -16.22 -2.80 19.42
CA CYS A 395 -17.15 -2.71 20.53
C CYS A 395 -16.80 -3.75 21.59
N ILE A 396 -17.19 -3.47 22.82
CA ILE A 396 -17.24 -4.46 23.91
C ILE A 396 -18.74 -4.69 24.15
N CYS A 397 -19.22 -5.90 23.88
CA CYS A 397 -20.65 -6.21 23.88
C CYS A 397 -20.97 -7.42 24.74
N ASP A 398 -22.10 -7.36 25.43
CA ASP A 398 -22.72 -8.51 26.10
C ASP A 398 -23.85 -9.06 25.23
N ASN A 399 -23.85 -10.39 25.03
CA ASN A 399 -24.84 -11.12 24.22
C ASN A 399 -25.07 -10.52 22.81
N PRO A 400 -24.02 -10.29 21.99
CA PRO A 400 -24.20 -9.66 20.69
C PRO A 400 -24.84 -10.60 19.66
N THR A 401 -25.77 -10.08 18.86
CA THR A 401 -26.14 -10.67 17.56
C THR A 401 -25.30 -10.03 16.46
N VAL A 402 -24.71 -10.83 15.58
CA VAL A 402 -23.67 -10.38 14.64
C VAL A 402 -24.03 -10.72 13.20
N ASN A 403 -23.97 -9.71 12.34
CA ASN A 403 -24.09 -9.78 10.88
C ASN A 403 -22.71 -9.66 10.25
N ASN A 404 -22.02 -10.78 10.02
CA ASN A 404 -20.69 -10.83 9.38
C ASN A 404 -19.68 -9.79 9.90
N GLY A 405 -19.56 -9.70 11.24
CA GLY A 405 -18.67 -8.75 11.93
C GLY A 405 -19.31 -7.39 12.25
N ARG A 406 -20.53 -7.11 11.78
CA ARG A 406 -21.34 -5.95 12.17
C ARG A 406 -22.30 -6.29 13.31
N LEU A 407 -22.48 -5.36 14.23
CA LEU A 407 -23.33 -5.56 15.39
C LEU A 407 -24.80 -5.31 15.01
N VAL A 408 -25.66 -6.32 15.15
CA VAL A 408 -27.11 -6.18 14.94
C VAL A 408 -27.76 -5.65 16.22
N SER A 409 -27.51 -6.33 17.34
CA SER A 409 -28.06 -6.00 18.65
C SER A 409 -27.14 -6.48 19.77
N ALA A 410 -27.29 -5.92 20.97
CA ALA A 410 -26.62 -6.38 22.18
C ALA A 410 -27.34 -5.86 23.43
N ASP A 411 -27.22 -6.59 24.55
CA ASP A 411 -27.74 -6.15 25.85
C ASP A 411 -26.97 -4.94 26.37
N THR A 412 -25.65 -4.97 26.22
CA THR A 412 -24.81 -3.78 26.42
C THR A 412 -23.80 -3.67 25.28
N CYS A 413 -23.47 -2.44 24.88
CA CYS A 413 -22.45 -2.19 23.87
C CYS A 413 -21.66 -0.92 24.21
N ILE A 414 -20.37 -1.07 24.47
CA ILE A 414 -19.43 0.03 24.71
C ILE A 414 -18.60 0.26 23.44
N THR A 415 -18.52 1.52 22.99
CA THR A 415 -17.72 1.92 21.83
C THR A 415 -17.27 3.39 21.94
N THR A 416 -16.37 3.81 21.07
CA THR A 416 -15.95 5.21 20.92
C THR A 416 -16.44 5.74 19.58
N LEU A 417 -17.08 6.92 19.55
CA LEU A 417 -17.66 7.51 18.34
C LEU A 417 -17.18 8.95 18.12
N THR A 418 -17.09 9.36 16.85
CA THR A 418 -17.15 10.78 16.49
C THR A 418 -18.61 11.27 16.46
N GLU A 419 -18.85 12.57 16.34
CA GLU A 419 -20.22 13.07 16.14
C GLU A 419 -20.85 12.61 14.83
N LEU A 420 -20.02 12.37 13.80
CA LEU A 420 -20.45 11.87 12.50
C LEU A 420 -20.86 10.40 12.60
N ASP A 421 -20.08 9.59 13.32
CA ASP A 421 -20.41 8.20 13.59
C ASP A 421 -21.68 8.09 14.42
N TYR A 422 -21.86 8.98 15.41
CA TYR A 422 -23.07 9.04 16.24
C TYR A 422 -24.32 9.39 15.42
N ASP A 423 -24.22 10.31 14.46
CA ASP A 423 -25.34 10.61 13.55
C ASP A 423 -25.77 9.38 12.73
N ILE A 424 -24.82 8.56 12.27
CA ILE A 424 -25.14 7.29 11.61
C ILE A 424 -25.80 6.33 12.61
N VAL A 425 -25.23 6.17 13.80
CA VAL A 425 -25.77 5.25 14.83
C VAL A 425 -27.19 5.62 15.21
N ASN A 426 -27.52 6.91 15.38
CA ASN A 426 -28.88 7.38 15.68
C ASN A 426 -29.92 7.02 14.60
N LYS A 427 -29.48 6.83 13.35
CA LYS A 427 -30.36 6.47 12.22
C LYS A 427 -30.47 4.97 12.03
N MET A 428 -29.40 4.24 12.37
CA MET A 428 -29.30 2.79 12.15
C MET A 428 -29.77 1.96 13.34
N TYR A 429 -29.79 2.53 14.56
CA TYR A 429 -30.11 1.81 15.79
C TYR A 429 -31.07 2.60 16.70
N THR A 430 -31.72 1.84 17.59
CA THR A 430 -32.43 2.34 18.76
C THR A 430 -31.89 1.67 20.02
N TRP A 431 -32.12 2.26 21.19
CA TRP A 431 -31.69 1.74 22.50
C TRP A 431 -32.61 2.29 23.59
N ASP A 432 -32.55 1.68 24.78
CA ASP A 432 -33.36 2.11 25.93
C ASP A 432 -32.71 3.29 26.66
N PHE A 433 -31.39 3.21 26.88
CA PHE A 433 -30.60 4.26 27.51
C PHE A 433 -29.14 4.22 27.03
N ALA A 434 -28.44 5.36 27.12
CA ALA A 434 -27.01 5.44 26.81
C ALA A 434 -26.24 6.34 27.79
N GLU A 435 -25.03 5.93 28.15
CA GLU A 435 -24.11 6.68 29.00
C GLU A 435 -22.97 7.26 28.17
N ILE A 436 -22.72 8.57 28.30
CA ILE A 436 -21.61 9.27 27.64
C ILE A 436 -20.49 9.51 28.63
N SER A 437 -19.25 9.25 28.21
CA SER A 437 -18.05 9.54 29.00
C SER A 437 -16.89 9.98 28.11
N ASN A 438 -15.84 10.50 28.74
CA ASN A 438 -14.59 10.89 28.09
C ASN A 438 -14.76 11.82 26.87
N LEU A 439 -15.73 12.74 26.91
CA LEU A 439 -16.02 13.65 25.81
C LEU A 439 -14.86 14.64 25.61
N ARG A 440 -14.31 14.65 24.40
CA ARG A 440 -13.32 15.61 23.93
C ARG A 440 -13.92 16.41 22.77
N ILE A 441 -13.68 17.72 22.78
CA ILE A 441 -14.15 18.63 21.72
C ILE A 441 -12.99 19.35 21.04
N TYR A 442 -13.16 19.62 19.75
CA TYR A 442 -12.21 20.34 18.92
C TYR A 442 -12.95 21.39 18.09
N ASN A 443 -12.32 22.56 17.88
CA ASN A 443 -12.89 23.55 16.96
C ASN A 443 -12.85 23.01 15.53
N ARG A 444 -13.93 23.28 14.78
CA ARG A 444 -14.06 22.94 13.37
C ARG A 444 -13.37 23.98 12.48
N GLY A 445 -12.70 23.52 11.44
CA GLY A 445 -12.16 24.36 10.38
C GLY A 445 -11.60 23.54 9.22
N TYR A 446 -11.10 24.20 8.18
CA TYR A 446 -10.43 23.49 7.09
C TYR A 446 -8.98 23.17 7.47
N LEU A 447 -8.42 22.14 6.83
CA LEU A 447 -6.99 21.84 6.93
C LEU A 447 -6.14 23.01 6.39
N PRO A 448 -4.84 23.05 6.74
CA PRO A 448 -3.93 24.05 6.20
C PRO A 448 -4.02 24.14 4.67
N LYS A 449 -4.16 25.37 4.15
CA LYS A 449 -4.30 25.63 2.71
C LYS A 449 -3.20 24.95 1.87
N SER A 450 -1.96 24.94 2.35
CA SER A 450 -0.84 24.30 1.67
C SER A 450 -1.01 22.78 1.51
N LEU A 451 -1.54 22.11 2.53
CA LEU A 451 -1.85 20.68 2.47
C LEU A 451 -2.99 20.40 1.49
N ILE A 452 -4.04 21.22 1.52
CA ILE A 452 -5.18 21.14 0.58
C ILE A 452 -4.69 21.31 -0.86
N LEU A 453 -3.86 22.33 -1.14
CA LEU A 453 -3.30 22.57 -2.48
C LEU A 453 -2.43 21.40 -2.95
N ALA A 454 -1.64 20.78 -2.06
CA ALA A 454 -0.85 19.60 -2.42
C ALA A 454 -1.75 18.43 -2.85
N VAL A 455 -2.87 18.18 -2.14
CA VAL A 455 -3.82 17.13 -2.53
C VAL A 455 -4.53 17.45 -3.84
N LEU A 456 -4.90 18.72 -4.06
CA LEU A 456 -5.49 19.17 -5.33
C LEU A 456 -4.52 19.02 -6.52
N GLU A 457 -3.22 19.25 -6.31
CA GLU A 457 -2.17 19.02 -7.31
C GLU A 457 -2.09 17.53 -7.71
N LEU A 458 -2.13 16.62 -6.72
CA LEU A 458 -2.16 15.18 -6.97
C LEU A 458 -3.45 14.75 -7.69
N TYR A 459 -4.59 15.36 -7.34
CA TYR A 459 -5.88 15.07 -7.97
C TYR A 459 -5.94 15.54 -9.43
N ALA A 460 -5.46 16.76 -9.70
CA ALA A 460 -5.36 17.29 -11.05
C ALA A 460 -4.44 16.42 -11.92
N SER A 461 -3.31 15.96 -11.36
CA SER A 461 -2.39 15.06 -12.07
C SER A 461 -3.06 13.71 -12.39
N LYS A 462 -3.68 13.06 -11.40
CA LYS A 462 -4.46 11.82 -11.63
C LYS A 462 -5.53 12.00 -12.70
N THR A 463 -6.24 13.13 -12.71
CA THR A 463 -7.36 13.40 -13.62
C THR A 463 -6.90 13.60 -15.06
N LYS A 464 -5.80 14.34 -15.26
CA LYS A 464 -5.24 14.61 -16.60
C LYS A 464 -4.67 13.35 -17.27
N LEU A 465 -4.08 12.45 -16.47
CA LEU A 465 -3.39 11.26 -16.96
C LEU A 465 -4.33 10.04 -17.14
N LYS A 466 -5.58 10.12 -16.68
CA LYS A 466 -6.55 9.02 -16.77
C LYS A 466 -6.93 8.75 -18.23
N ASP A 467 -6.96 7.48 -18.61
CA ASP A 467 -7.34 7.00 -19.95
C ASP A 467 -6.45 7.54 -21.10
N VAL A 468 -5.19 7.86 -20.79
CA VAL A 468 -4.15 8.24 -21.76
C VAL A 468 -3.16 7.08 -21.92
N PRO A 469 -3.18 6.35 -23.05
CA PRO A 469 -2.36 5.15 -23.25
C PRO A 469 -0.86 5.35 -23.04
N GLU A 470 -0.33 6.52 -23.40
CA GLU A 470 1.08 6.87 -23.28
C GLU A 470 1.49 7.19 -21.83
N GLU A 471 0.53 7.59 -20.97
CA GLU A 471 0.76 8.08 -19.61
C GLU A 471 0.33 7.08 -18.53
N VAL A 472 0.08 5.82 -18.89
CA VAL A 472 -0.41 4.79 -17.96
C VAL A 472 0.48 4.67 -16.72
N VAL A 473 1.80 4.78 -16.87
CA VAL A 473 2.75 4.69 -15.75
C VAL A 473 2.58 5.86 -14.80
N GLU A 474 2.50 7.08 -15.33
CA GLU A 474 2.42 8.30 -14.52
C GLU A 474 1.02 8.47 -13.91
N TYR A 475 -0.01 7.97 -14.58
CA TYR A 475 -1.34 7.79 -14.01
C TYR A 475 -1.29 6.85 -12.80
N LEU A 476 -0.66 5.68 -12.90
CA LEU A 476 -0.55 4.73 -11.80
C LEU A 476 0.22 5.33 -10.62
N ARG A 477 1.34 6.02 -10.87
CA ARG A 477 2.10 6.74 -9.84
C ARG A 477 1.24 7.82 -9.16
N SER A 478 0.56 8.66 -9.94
CA SER A 478 -0.33 9.72 -9.43
C SER A 478 -1.49 9.14 -8.62
N LYS A 479 -2.14 8.08 -9.10
CA LYS A 479 -3.22 7.35 -8.41
C LYS A 479 -2.74 6.79 -7.07
N ASN A 480 -1.55 6.18 -7.04
CA ASN A 480 -0.96 5.66 -5.82
C ASN A 480 -0.64 6.78 -4.81
N MET A 481 -0.09 7.91 -5.28
CA MET A 481 0.19 9.06 -4.42
C MET A 481 -1.06 9.66 -3.82
N ILE A 482 -2.11 9.92 -4.62
CA ILE A 482 -3.34 10.52 -4.09
C ILE A 482 -4.03 9.60 -3.06
N ASN A 483 -4.06 8.28 -3.31
CA ASN A 483 -4.66 7.32 -2.40
C ASN A 483 -3.84 7.21 -1.09
N ALA A 484 -2.53 7.37 -1.17
CA ALA A 484 -1.64 7.36 -0.01
C ALA A 484 -1.70 8.67 0.83
N SER A 485 -2.32 9.75 0.32
CA SER A 485 -2.39 11.04 1.01
C SER A 485 -3.17 10.96 2.34
N PHE A 486 -4.20 10.11 2.41
CA PHE A 486 -4.88 9.80 3.66
C PHE A 486 -4.04 8.86 4.55
N GLY A 487 -3.46 7.80 3.99
CA GLY A 487 -2.71 6.80 4.75
C GLY A 487 -1.54 7.39 5.56
N MET A 488 -0.92 8.47 5.06
CA MET A 488 0.12 9.18 5.80
C MET A 488 -0.38 9.94 7.06
N MET A 489 -1.68 10.27 7.14
CA MET A 489 -2.29 10.96 8.29
C MET A 489 -2.54 10.02 9.48
N VAL A 490 -2.86 8.76 9.21
CA VAL A 490 -3.15 7.71 10.22
C VAL A 490 -1.96 6.80 10.49
N THR A 491 -0.76 7.33 10.27
CA THR A 491 0.49 6.65 10.58
C THR A 491 0.62 6.51 12.10
N ASP A 492 0.65 5.28 12.61
CA ASP A 492 0.72 5.00 14.05
C ASP A 492 1.86 5.76 14.72
N ILE A 493 1.51 6.54 15.76
CA ILE A 493 2.45 7.30 16.60
C ILE A 493 3.25 6.34 17.47
N ILE A 494 2.53 5.42 18.11
CA ILE A 494 3.09 4.43 19.02
C ILE A 494 3.31 3.13 18.25
N ARG A 495 4.56 2.68 18.16
CA ARG A 495 4.97 1.48 17.43
C ARG A 495 5.88 0.62 18.31
N PRO A 496 5.63 -0.69 18.39
CA PRO A 496 6.62 -1.60 18.95
C PRO A 496 7.87 -1.63 18.06
N GLU A 497 9.00 -1.95 18.66
CA GLU A 497 10.24 -2.19 17.94
C GLU A 497 10.39 -3.69 17.70
N TYR A 498 10.87 -4.05 16.51
CA TYR A 498 11.03 -5.45 16.10
C TYR A 498 12.49 -5.69 15.78
N GLY A 499 13.02 -6.80 16.27
CA GLY A 499 14.41 -7.19 16.07
C GLY A 499 14.60 -8.68 16.29
N LEU A 500 15.86 -9.08 16.37
CA LEU A 500 16.29 -10.41 16.76
C LEU A 500 16.87 -10.35 18.18
N ASP A 501 16.68 -11.41 18.96
CA ASP A 501 17.43 -11.63 20.20
C ASP A 501 18.77 -12.32 19.91
N ASP A 502 19.52 -12.63 20.98
CA ASP A 502 20.83 -13.31 20.92
C ASP A 502 20.74 -14.74 20.34
N ASP A 503 19.54 -15.32 20.23
CA ASP A 503 19.27 -16.64 19.62
C ASP A 503 18.73 -16.53 18.17
N ASP A 504 18.82 -15.36 17.52
CA ASP A 504 18.26 -15.07 16.19
C ASP A 504 16.72 -15.24 16.09
N LYS A 505 16.00 -15.15 17.20
CA LYS A 505 14.55 -15.24 17.25
C LYS A 505 13.92 -13.87 17.19
N TRP A 506 12.82 -13.78 16.47
CA TRP A 506 12.08 -12.54 16.33
C TRP A 506 11.42 -12.12 17.64
N ILE A 507 11.90 -11.01 18.20
CA ILE A 507 11.34 -10.35 19.37
C ILE A 507 10.53 -9.12 19.00
N THR A 508 9.64 -8.73 19.92
CA THR A 508 8.83 -7.50 19.83
C THR A 508 8.99 -6.77 21.15
N ALA A 509 9.73 -5.67 21.13
CA ALA A 509 9.91 -4.83 22.31
C ALA A 509 8.66 -3.96 22.50
N GLU A 510 8.20 -3.89 23.75
CA GLU A 510 7.05 -3.07 24.11
C GLU A 510 7.35 -1.59 23.83
N ALA A 511 6.35 -0.89 23.29
CA ALA A 511 6.52 0.51 22.93
C ALA A 511 6.52 1.40 24.18
N PHE A 512 7.57 2.20 24.37
CA PHE A 512 7.55 3.23 25.40
C PHE A 512 6.68 4.42 24.94
N LYS A 513 5.38 4.30 25.22
CA LYS A 513 4.30 5.17 24.74
C LYS A 513 4.58 6.65 24.94
N GLU A 514 4.84 7.08 26.18
CA GLU A 514 5.10 8.48 26.54
C GLU A 514 6.24 9.08 25.70
N LYS A 515 7.38 8.37 25.59
CA LYS A 515 8.55 8.82 24.83
C LYS A 515 8.22 9.00 23.34
N GLN A 516 7.49 8.05 22.74
CA GLN A 516 7.12 8.12 21.32
C GLN A 516 6.09 9.22 21.05
N LEU A 517 5.11 9.42 21.95
CA LEU A 517 4.15 10.52 21.86
C LEU A 517 4.84 11.89 21.98
N ASN A 518 5.78 12.01 22.92
CA ASN A 518 6.56 13.23 23.12
C ASN A 518 7.48 13.51 21.91
N SER A 519 8.11 12.46 21.35
CA SER A 519 8.89 12.55 20.12
C SER A 519 8.03 13.03 18.95
N TYR A 520 6.84 12.46 18.78
CA TYR A 520 5.87 12.88 17.77
C TYR A 520 5.47 14.35 17.94
N ASN A 521 5.08 14.77 19.15
CA ASN A 521 4.65 16.14 19.42
C ASN A 521 5.76 17.19 19.22
N LYS A 522 7.01 16.85 19.57
CA LYS A 522 8.17 17.75 19.44
C LYS A 522 8.89 17.66 18.10
N ASN A 523 8.50 16.73 17.22
CA ASN A 523 9.18 16.54 15.94
C ASN A 523 9.02 17.79 15.05
N PHE A 524 10.14 18.46 14.78
CA PHE A 524 10.16 19.64 13.92
C PHE A 524 9.64 19.34 12.51
N ASN A 525 9.87 18.13 12.00
CA ASN A 525 9.38 17.71 10.68
C ASN A 525 7.91 17.28 10.67
N ARG A 526 7.18 17.38 11.79
CA ARG A 526 5.76 17.04 11.86
C ARG A 526 4.93 18.08 11.12
N PHE A 527 4.17 17.61 10.13
CA PHE A 527 3.25 18.45 9.35
C PHE A 527 1.81 17.94 9.33
N LEU A 528 1.53 16.81 10.01
CA LEU A 528 0.23 16.15 10.10
C LEU A 528 -0.18 15.98 11.57
N TYR A 529 -1.48 15.93 11.82
CA TYR A 529 -2.09 15.64 13.11
C TYR A 529 -2.96 14.38 12.99
N TYR A 530 -2.70 13.37 13.84
CA TYR A 530 -3.32 12.04 13.76
C TYR A 530 -4.86 12.09 13.71
N THR A 531 -5.47 12.93 14.54
CA THR A 531 -6.93 13.11 14.63
C THR A 531 -7.55 13.59 13.31
N TRP A 532 -6.80 14.26 12.42
CA TRP A 532 -7.29 14.58 11.08
C TRP A 532 -7.63 13.33 10.29
N GLY A 533 -6.80 12.28 10.39
CA GLY A 533 -7.05 11.02 9.72
C GLY A 533 -8.31 10.29 10.23
N VAL A 534 -8.60 10.41 11.53
CA VAL A 534 -9.86 9.90 12.13
C VAL A 534 -11.05 10.56 11.43
N TYR A 535 -11.06 11.89 11.30
CA TYR A 535 -12.15 12.64 10.70
C TYR A 535 -12.28 12.45 9.19
N VAL A 536 -11.18 12.27 8.45
CA VAL A 536 -11.24 11.95 7.01
C VAL A 536 -12.08 10.69 6.79
N THR A 537 -11.87 9.65 7.59
CA THR A 537 -12.65 8.41 7.45
C THR A 537 -14.08 8.53 7.98
N ALA A 538 -14.29 9.28 9.07
CA ALA A 538 -15.62 9.52 9.63
C ALA A 538 -16.52 10.24 8.62
N HIS A 539 -16.00 11.29 7.96
CA HIS A 539 -16.72 11.98 6.88
C HIS A 539 -16.99 11.07 5.68
N ALA A 540 -16.01 10.28 5.24
CA ALA A 540 -16.20 9.37 4.12
C ALA A 540 -17.29 8.32 4.41
N ARG A 541 -17.30 7.74 5.62
CA ARG A 541 -18.38 6.83 6.05
C ARG A 541 -19.73 7.55 6.12
N HIS A 542 -19.77 8.76 6.67
CA HIS A 542 -20.99 9.57 6.74
C HIS A 542 -21.60 9.83 5.36
N ASN A 543 -20.77 10.15 4.36
CA ASN A 543 -21.23 10.36 2.99
C ASN A 543 -21.72 9.07 2.32
N LEU A 544 -21.03 7.95 2.51
CA LEU A 544 -21.49 6.65 2.01
C LEU A 544 -22.81 6.24 2.67
N PHE A 545 -22.96 6.45 3.98
CA PHE A 545 -24.17 6.09 4.70
C PHE A 545 -25.38 6.93 4.30
N GLN A 546 -25.20 8.16 3.81
CA GLN A 546 -26.31 8.89 3.18
C GLN A 546 -26.87 8.13 1.97
N ALA A 547 -26.01 7.49 1.16
CA ALA A 547 -26.44 6.68 0.03
C ALA A 547 -27.06 5.35 0.48
N ILE A 548 -26.47 4.67 1.47
CA ILE A 548 -27.02 3.42 2.01
C ILE A 548 -28.42 3.64 2.60
N LEU A 549 -28.60 4.71 3.39
CA LEU A 549 -29.89 5.08 3.98
C LEU A 549 -30.92 5.43 2.90
N GLU A 550 -30.51 6.10 1.82
CA GLU A 550 -31.40 6.42 0.70
C GLU A 550 -31.86 5.17 -0.06
N PHE A 551 -30.93 4.25 -0.36
CA PHE A 551 -31.25 3.00 -1.04
C PHE A 551 -32.19 2.13 -0.19
N GLY A 552 -32.04 2.17 1.14
CA GLY A 552 -32.86 1.40 2.06
C GLY A 552 -32.84 -0.08 1.69
N ASN A 553 -34.01 -0.67 1.45
CA ASN A 553 -34.12 -2.09 1.11
C ASN A 553 -33.59 -2.44 -0.29
N ASP A 554 -33.32 -1.45 -1.16
CA ASP A 554 -32.67 -1.69 -2.46
C ASP A 554 -31.14 -1.80 -2.36
N TYR A 555 -30.57 -1.54 -1.17
CA TYR A 555 -29.14 -1.61 -0.92
C TYR A 555 -28.60 -3.05 -0.99
N VAL A 556 -27.66 -3.31 -1.90
CA VAL A 556 -27.08 -4.64 -2.10
C VAL A 556 -25.69 -4.77 -1.48
N TYR A 557 -24.80 -3.81 -1.72
CA TYR A 557 -23.40 -3.90 -1.30
C TYR A 557 -22.72 -2.53 -1.29
N ALA A 558 -21.78 -2.32 -0.37
CA ALA A 558 -20.88 -1.17 -0.39
C ALA A 558 -19.42 -1.59 -0.16
N ASP A 559 -18.49 -0.86 -0.77
CA ASP A 559 -17.06 -0.96 -0.47
C ASP A 559 -16.42 0.41 -0.51
N THR A 560 -16.15 0.96 0.67
CA THR A 560 -15.45 2.21 1.00
C THR A 560 -16.06 3.48 0.42
N ASP A 561 -16.13 3.56 -0.91
CA ASP A 561 -16.56 4.69 -1.72
C ASP A 561 -17.55 4.30 -2.81
N SER A 562 -17.87 3.01 -2.96
CA SER A 562 -18.85 2.51 -3.91
C SER A 562 -20.13 1.99 -3.25
N ILE A 563 -21.26 2.15 -3.94
CA ILE A 563 -22.56 1.58 -3.58
C ILE A 563 -23.14 0.79 -4.76
N LYS A 564 -23.81 -0.31 -4.45
CA LYS A 564 -24.51 -1.18 -5.41
C LYS A 564 -25.93 -1.41 -4.91
N GLY A 565 -26.88 -1.41 -5.82
CA GLY A 565 -28.28 -1.64 -5.48
C GLY A 565 -29.15 -2.03 -6.67
N ILE A 566 -30.28 -2.64 -6.36
CA ILE A 566 -31.36 -2.91 -7.31
C ILE A 566 -32.22 -1.65 -7.51
N ASN A 567 -33.13 -1.68 -8.48
CA ASN A 567 -34.04 -0.54 -8.77
C ASN A 567 -33.31 0.80 -8.91
N PHE A 568 -32.08 0.76 -9.41
CA PHE A 568 -31.11 1.86 -9.31
C PHE A 568 -31.61 3.19 -9.92
N SER A 569 -32.47 3.11 -10.94
CA SER A 569 -33.09 4.28 -11.58
C SER A 569 -33.89 5.14 -10.60
N ASN A 570 -34.45 4.54 -9.54
CA ASN A 570 -35.25 5.25 -8.53
C ASN A 570 -34.38 6.15 -7.64
N HIS A 571 -33.07 5.91 -7.61
CA HIS A 571 -32.11 6.57 -6.72
C HIS A 571 -31.27 7.65 -7.43
N LEU A 572 -31.56 7.94 -8.71
CA LEU A 572 -30.77 8.90 -9.50
C LEU A 572 -30.85 10.35 -8.98
N ASP A 573 -31.99 10.73 -8.41
CA ASP A 573 -32.20 12.07 -7.86
C ASP A 573 -31.28 12.32 -6.65
N PHE A 574 -31.03 11.30 -5.83
CA PHE A 574 -30.11 11.39 -4.71
C PHE A 574 -28.71 11.80 -5.17
N PHE A 575 -28.15 11.13 -6.20
CA PHE A 575 -26.82 11.46 -6.70
C PHE A 575 -26.76 12.89 -7.24
N THR A 576 -27.81 13.33 -7.93
CA THR A 576 -27.92 14.71 -8.43
C THR A 576 -27.92 15.73 -7.28
N ILE A 577 -28.71 15.48 -6.24
CA ILE A 577 -28.80 16.35 -5.06
C ILE A 577 -27.48 16.35 -4.27
N TYR A 578 -26.88 15.17 -4.08
CA TYR A 578 -25.61 15.03 -3.38
C TYR A 578 -24.50 15.79 -4.11
N ASN A 579 -24.34 15.57 -5.42
CA ASN A 579 -23.30 16.23 -6.22
C ASN A 579 -23.49 17.76 -6.22
N PHE A 580 -24.74 18.24 -6.23
CA PHE A 580 -25.03 19.66 -6.04
C PHE A 580 -24.59 20.19 -4.66
N LYS A 581 -24.89 19.46 -3.57
CA LYS A 581 -24.43 19.82 -2.22
C LYS A 581 -22.91 19.78 -2.11
N ASN A 582 -22.25 18.79 -2.71
CA ASN A 582 -20.79 18.69 -2.75
C ASN A 582 -20.19 19.91 -3.47
N LYS A 583 -20.77 20.33 -4.60
CA LYS A 583 -20.38 21.56 -5.31
C LYS A 583 -20.50 22.81 -4.45
N LEU A 584 -21.56 22.96 -3.68
CA LEU A 584 -21.72 24.08 -2.74
C LEU A 584 -20.69 24.03 -1.61
N ARG A 585 -20.44 22.85 -1.04
CA ARG A 585 -19.40 22.60 -0.02
C ARG A 585 -18.03 23.03 -0.53
N MET A 586 -17.64 22.58 -1.72
CA MET A 586 -16.35 22.92 -2.32
C MET A 586 -16.25 24.42 -2.65
N LYS A 587 -17.30 25.05 -3.17
CA LYS A 587 -17.33 26.51 -3.38
C LYS A 587 -17.10 27.29 -2.10
N LYS A 588 -17.74 26.89 -1.00
CA LYS A 588 -17.57 27.53 0.32
C LYS A 588 -16.11 27.42 0.80
N MET A 589 -15.50 26.25 0.66
CA MET A 589 -14.10 26.04 1.00
C MET A 589 -13.17 26.89 0.13
N CYS A 590 -13.34 26.84 -1.20
CA CYS A 590 -12.57 27.63 -2.16
C CYS A 590 -12.63 29.13 -1.84
N ASN A 591 -13.81 29.66 -1.54
CA ASN A 591 -13.99 31.06 -1.17
C ASN A 591 -13.32 31.41 0.16
N THR A 592 -13.43 30.52 1.16
CA THR A 592 -12.85 30.74 2.50
C THR A 592 -11.33 30.77 2.45
N LEU A 593 -10.71 29.88 1.66
CA LEU A 593 -9.26 29.74 1.55
C LEU A 593 -8.65 30.52 0.39
N ASN A 594 -9.47 31.23 -0.40
CA ASN A 594 -9.06 31.89 -1.64
C ASN A 594 -8.31 30.92 -2.58
N ILE A 595 -8.98 29.83 -2.96
CA ILE A 595 -8.52 28.81 -3.92
C ILE A 595 -9.43 28.89 -5.15
N PRO A 596 -8.88 28.93 -6.38
CA PRO A 596 -9.70 28.91 -7.59
C PRO A 596 -10.57 27.65 -7.67
N PHE A 597 -11.85 27.80 -8.02
CA PHE A 597 -12.78 26.67 -8.09
C PHE A 597 -12.39 25.62 -9.15
N SER A 598 -11.63 26.00 -10.17
CA SER A 598 -11.10 25.04 -11.16
C SER A 598 -10.18 23.97 -10.57
N TYR A 599 -9.61 24.19 -9.37
CA TYR A 599 -8.69 23.23 -8.77
C TYR A 599 -9.42 22.00 -8.21
N VAL A 600 -10.67 22.17 -7.78
CA VAL A 600 -11.53 21.07 -7.30
C VAL A 600 -12.30 20.39 -8.45
N CYS A 601 -12.23 20.94 -9.65
CA CYS A 601 -12.88 20.43 -10.86
C CYS A 601 -11.93 20.53 -12.06
N PRO A 602 -10.76 19.85 -12.01
CA PRO A 602 -9.81 19.85 -13.12
C PRO A 602 -10.42 19.16 -14.35
N GLU A 603 -9.93 19.54 -15.52
CA GLU A 603 -10.32 18.93 -16.79
C GLU A 603 -9.43 17.73 -17.11
N THR A 604 -10.02 16.70 -17.72
CA THR A 604 -9.30 15.60 -18.37
C THR A 604 -8.57 16.12 -19.62
N ILE A 605 -7.71 15.28 -20.22
CA ILE A 605 -7.08 15.61 -21.51
C ILE A 605 -8.11 15.89 -22.63
N LYS A 606 -9.33 15.39 -22.47
CA LYS A 606 -10.45 15.58 -23.42
C LYS A 606 -11.29 16.83 -23.12
N GLY A 607 -10.90 17.64 -22.12
CA GLY A 607 -11.63 18.83 -21.70
C GLY A 607 -12.87 18.57 -20.84
N GLU A 608 -13.04 17.34 -20.33
CA GLU A 608 -14.16 17.01 -19.45
C GLU A 608 -13.83 17.41 -18.01
N ALA A 609 -14.63 18.29 -17.41
CA ALA A 609 -14.45 18.71 -16.03
C ALA A 609 -14.87 17.58 -15.05
N LYS A 610 -13.96 17.21 -14.13
CA LYS A 610 -14.18 16.13 -13.16
C LYS A 610 -14.16 16.66 -11.73
N MET A 611 -15.35 16.81 -11.17
CA MET A 611 -15.55 17.34 -9.82
C MET A 611 -15.07 16.35 -8.75
N LEU A 612 -14.26 16.83 -7.82
CA LEU A 612 -13.76 16.04 -6.70
C LEU A 612 -14.91 15.67 -5.73
N GLY A 613 -15.04 14.38 -5.42
CA GLY A 613 -16.01 13.87 -4.44
C GLY A 613 -17.45 13.74 -4.94
N ASP A 614 -17.68 13.86 -6.25
CA ASP A 614 -18.99 13.55 -6.86
C ASP A 614 -19.15 12.04 -7.05
N TRP A 615 -20.39 11.56 -6.92
CA TRP A 615 -20.79 10.21 -7.34
C TRP A 615 -20.76 10.13 -8.87
N GLU A 616 -19.99 9.19 -9.40
CA GLU A 616 -20.01 8.76 -10.80
C GLU A 616 -20.79 7.44 -10.90
N ILE A 617 -21.79 7.40 -11.78
CA ILE A 617 -22.53 6.18 -12.07
C ILE A 617 -21.64 5.28 -12.93
N GLU A 618 -21.49 4.03 -12.50
CA GLU A 618 -20.69 3.01 -13.17
C GLU A 618 -21.57 2.07 -14.02
N ARG A 619 -20.93 1.14 -14.71
CA ARG A 619 -21.62 0.09 -15.48
C ARG A 619 -22.41 -0.83 -14.55
N SER A 620 -23.65 -1.15 -14.94
CA SER A 620 -24.50 -2.13 -14.26
C SER A 620 -24.01 -3.56 -14.44
N TYR A 621 -24.44 -4.43 -13.53
CA TYR A 621 -24.20 -5.86 -13.57
C TYR A 621 -25.46 -6.59 -14.01
N LYS A 622 -25.36 -7.43 -15.04
CA LYS A 622 -26.43 -8.33 -15.50
C LYS A 622 -26.79 -9.35 -14.42
N ILE A 623 -25.77 -9.90 -13.77
CA ILE A 623 -25.91 -10.84 -12.66
C ILE A 623 -24.91 -10.44 -11.57
N PHE A 624 -25.34 -10.41 -10.30
CA PHE A 624 -24.50 -10.11 -9.16
C PHE A 624 -24.85 -11.02 -7.97
N LYS A 625 -23.84 -11.49 -7.24
CA LYS A 625 -24.01 -12.24 -5.98
C LYS A 625 -22.91 -11.84 -5.01
N ALA A 626 -23.28 -11.51 -3.78
CA ALA A 626 -22.34 -11.19 -2.71
C ALA A 626 -22.56 -12.11 -1.50
N ALA A 627 -21.46 -12.64 -0.99
CA ALA A 627 -21.39 -13.56 0.14
C ALA A 627 -20.71 -12.91 1.37
N GLY A 628 -20.49 -11.60 1.33
CA GLY A 628 -19.86 -10.84 2.40
C GLY A 628 -18.86 -9.80 1.92
N ALA A 629 -18.20 -9.14 2.88
CA ALA A 629 -17.22 -8.10 2.58
C ALA A 629 -16.08 -8.62 1.69
N LYS A 630 -15.89 -7.99 0.52
CA LYS A 630 -14.89 -8.36 -0.50
C LYS A 630 -14.98 -9.83 -0.95
N ARG A 631 -16.20 -10.36 -0.97
CA ARG A 631 -16.57 -11.70 -1.46
C ARG A 631 -17.80 -11.58 -2.34
N TYR A 632 -17.60 -11.30 -3.62
CA TYR A 632 -18.70 -11.16 -4.58
C TYR A 632 -18.27 -11.56 -5.99
N MET A 633 -19.25 -11.97 -6.79
CA MET A 633 -19.12 -12.33 -8.20
C MET A 633 -20.14 -11.54 -9.02
N TYR A 634 -19.79 -11.28 -10.28
CA TYR A 634 -20.70 -10.60 -11.18
C TYR A 634 -20.44 -10.94 -12.65
N VAL A 635 -21.47 -10.74 -13.46
CA VAL A 635 -21.46 -10.85 -14.91
C VAL A 635 -21.92 -9.52 -15.49
N TYR A 636 -21.14 -8.95 -16.40
CA TYR A 636 -21.52 -7.77 -17.17
C TYR A 636 -22.42 -8.13 -18.37
N ASP A 637 -23.03 -7.14 -19.02
CA ASP A 637 -23.88 -7.36 -20.21
C ASP A 637 -23.13 -7.97 -21.41
N ASN A 638 -21.82 -7.80 -21.48
CA ASN A 638 -20.96 -8.45 -22.49
C ASN A 638 -20.58 -9.89 -22.09
N ASP A 639 -21.29 -10.46 -21.12
CA ASP A 639 -21.09 -11.82 -20.59
C ASP A 639 -19.69 -12.06 -19.99
N GLU A 640 -19.00 -11.01 -19.56
CA GLU A 640 -17.72 -11.11 -18.84
C GLU A 640 -17.96 -11.46 -17.37
N LEU A 641 -17.41 -12.59 -16.92
CA LEU A 641 -17.44 -13.05 -15.54
C LEU A 641 -16.29 -12.40 -14.74
N SER A 642 -16.59 -11.98 -13.52
CA SER A 642 -15.62 -11.42 -12.60
C SER A 642 -15.82 -11.96 -11.18
N LEU A 643 -14.71 -12.02 -10.44
CA LEU A 643 -14.63 -12.53 -9.08
C LEU A 643 -13.81 -11.56 -8.24
N THR A 644 -14.36 -11.17 -7.10
CA THR A 644 -13.67 -10.42 -6.05
C THR A 644 -13.72 -11.23 -4.77
N VAL A 645 -12.62 -11.94 -4.46
CA VAL A 645 -12.44 -12.69 -3.21
C VAL A 645 -11.03 -12.47 -2.69
N ALA A 646 -10.92 -11.92 -1.48
CA ALA A 646 -9.64 -11.80 -0.79
C ALA A 646 -9.09 -13.20 -0.48
N GLY A 647 -8.12 -13.67 -1.25
CA GLY A 647 -7.82 -15.11 -1.20
C GLY A 647 -7.43 -15.69 -2.54
N LEU A 648 -7.92 -15.10 -3.62
CA LEU A 648 -7.85 -15.71 -4.95
C LEU A 648 -7.26 -14.75 -5.97
N ASN A 649 -6.41 -15.29 -6.84
CA ASN A 649 -6.07 -14.64 -8.09
C ASN A 649 -7.26 -14.75 -9.04
N LYS A 650 -7.82 -13.59 -9.44
CA LYS A 650 -8.99 -13.52 -10.31
C LYS A 650 -8.82 -14.34 -11.60
N LYS A 651 -7.64 -14.28 -12.23
CA LYS A 651 -7.41 -14.94 -13.52
C LYS A 651 -7.37 -16.46 -13.38
N GLU A 652 -6.62 -16.96 -12.40
CA GLU A 652 -6.47 -18.41 -12.19
C GLU A 652 -7.77 -19.05 -11.71
N ALA A 653 -8.42 -18.42 -10.72
CA ALA A 653 -9.68 -18.93 -10.18
C ALA A 653 -10.80 -18.93 -11.24
N ILE A 654 -10.94 -17.86 -12.03
CA ILE A 654 -11.96 -17.81 -13.10
C ILE A 654 -11.68 -18.87 -14.16
N SER A 655 -10.42 -19.07 -14.56
CA SER A 655 -10.08 -20.12 -15.54
C SER A 655 -10.52 -21.49 -15.04
N TYR A 656 -10.17 -21.83 -13.80
CA TYR A 656 -10.58 -23.08 -13.16
C TYR A 656 -12.11 -23.24 -13.11
N LEU A 657 -12.83 -22.19 -12.69
CA LEU A 657 -14.30 -22.25 -12.59
C LEU A 657 -14.95 -22.44 -13.96
N LEU A 658 -14.47 -21.74 -15.00
CA LEU A 658 -14.98 -21.91 -16.35
C LEU A 658 -14.76 -23.33 -16.86
N ASP A 659 -13.62 -23.95 -16.54
CA ASP A 659 -13.34 -25.33 -16.94
C ASP A 659 -14.24 -26.33 -16.21
N VAL A 660 -14.38 -26.20 -14.88
CA VAL A 660 -15.20 -27.10 -14.04
C VAL A 660 -16.68 -27.05 -14.42
N TYR A 661 -17.21 -25.86 -14.65
CA TYR A 661 -18.62 -25.64 -14.98
C TYR A 661 -18.87 -25.55 -16.49
N LYS A 662 -17.90 -25.91 -17.34
CA LYS A 662 -18.01 -25.93 -18.81
C LYS A 662 -18.52 -24.61 -19.41
N GLY A 663 -18.11 -23.50 -18.80
CA GLY A 663 -18.50 -22.14 -19.20
C GLY A 663 -19.90 -21.69 -18.73
N ASP A 664 -20.63 -22.51 -17.97
CA ASP A 664 -21.93 -22.13 -17.41
C ASP A 664 -21.77 -21.14 -16.25
N LYS A 665 -21.95 -19.86 -16.55
CA LYS A 665 -21.79 -18.78 -15.59
C LYS A 665 -22.88 -18.79 -14.52
N LEU A 666 -24.08 -19.26 -14.82
CA LEU A 666 -25.16 -19.30 -13.82
C LEU A 666 -24.84 -20.38 -12.78
N ALA A 667 -24.41 -21.56 -13.22
CA ALA A 667 -23.95 -22.62 -12.32
C ALA A 667 -22.75 -22.18 -11.47
N ILE A 668 -21.81 -21.40 -12.03
CA ILE A 668 -20.72 -20.79 -11.25
C ILE A 668 -21.26 -19.84 -10.18
N MET A 669 -22.19 -18.96 -10.52
CA MET A 669 -22.82 -18.01 -9.58
C MET A 669 -23.59 -18.75 -8.47
N GLU A 670 -24.29 -19.83 -8.81
CA GLU A 670 -24.98 -20.69 -7.83
C GLU A 670 -23.99 -21.30 -6.85
N SER A 671 -22.86 -21.84 -7.34
CA SER A 671 -21.82 -22.44 -6.50
C SER A 671 -21.13 -21.49 -5.51
N PHE A 672 -21.26 -20.17 -5.72
CA PHE A 672 -20.62 -19.15 -4.89
C PHE A 672 -21.37 -18.95 -3.56
N GLU A 673 -21.23 -19.91 -2.66
CA GLU A 673 -21.87 -19.95 -1.34
C GLU A 673 -20.94 -20.54 -0.27
N ASP A 674 -21.40 -20.69 0.96
CA ASP A 674 -20.61 -21.29 2.03
C ASP A 674 -20.08 -22.68 1.61
N GLY A 675 -18.78 -22.93 1.82
CA GLY A 675 -18.10 -24.11 1.30
C GLY A 675 -17.53 -23.97 -0.12
N PHE A 676 -17.71 -22.83 -0.81
CA PHE A 676 -17.10 -22.58 -2.12
C PHE A 676 -15.59 -22.86 -2.10
N PHE A 677 -15.13 -23.74 -2.99
CA PHE A 677 -13.79 -24.32 -2.92
C PHE A 677 -13.03 -24.15 -4.24
N VAL A 678 -11.76 -23.76 -4.12
CA VAL A 678 -10.78 -23.76 -5.21
C VAL A 678 -9.56 -24.55 -4.75
N PRO A 679 -9.18 -25.64 -5.44
CA PRO A 679 -8.06 -26.49 -5.04
C PRO A 679 -6.71 -25.77 -5.13
N ALA A 680 -5.72 -26.31 -4.40
CA ALA A 680 -4.34 -25.86 -4.51
C ALA A 680 -3.85 -25.95 -5.97
N GLY A 681 -3.08 -24.96 -6.41
CA GLY A 681 -2.63 -24.82 -7.81
C GLY A 681 -3.55 -24.00 -8.71
N HIS A 682 -4.80 -23.73 -8.28
CA HIS A 682 -5.75 -22.89 -9.05
C HIS A 682 -6.14 -21.59 -8.32
N THR A 683 -5.58 -21.36 -7.13
CA THR A 683 -5.85 -20.15 -6.33
C THR A 683 -4.94 -18.98 -6.66
N GLY A 684 -3.79 -19.23 -7.29
CA GLY A 684 -2.69 -18.28 -7.44
C GLY A 684 -2.06 -17.85 -6.13
N LYS A 685 -2.17 -18.67 -5.08
CA LYS A 685 -1.61 -18.39 -3.75
C LYS A 685 -0.80 -19.55 -3.20
N ASN A 686 0.23 -19.17 -2.45
CA ASN A 686 1.07 -20.08 -1.69
C ASN A 686 1.02 -19.76 -0.19
N THR A 687 1.12 -20.80 0.63
CA THR A 687 1.36 -20.69 2.07
C THR A 687 2.87 -20.60 2.30
N LEU A 688 3.30 -19.65 3.14
CA LEU A 688 4.68 -19.51 3.57
C LEU A 688 4.84 -20.02 5.01
N THR A 689 5.70 -21.02 5.20
CA THR A 689 6.06 -21.55 6.52
C THR A 689 7.47 -21.07 6.86
N TYR A 690 7.61 -20.27 7.91
CA TYR A 690 8.92 -19.81 8.39
C TYR A 690 9.57 -20.91 9.23
N ILE A 691 10.81 -21.25 8.88
CA ILE A 691 11.63 -22.23 9.58
C ILE A 691 12.78 -21.43 10.21
N ASP A 692 12.75 -21.30 11.53
CA ASP A 692 13.79 -20.57 12.27
C ASP A 692 14.93 -21.47 12.74
N ASP A 693 14.68 -22.77 12.87
CA ASP A 693 15.67 -23.77 13.27
C ASP A 693 16.49 -24.24 12.07
N GLU A 694 17.76 -24.53 12.33
CA GLU A 694 18.68 -25.06 11.32
C GLU A 694 18.25 -26.43 10.80
N ARG A 695 18.36 -26.62 9.49
CA ARG A 695 18.05 -27.87 8.78
C ARG A 695 19.27 -28.34 8.01
N HIS A 696 19.61 -29.61 8.13
CA HIS A 696 20.61 -30.26 7.30
C HIS A 696 20.14 -31.65 6.89
N GLY A 697 20.70 -32.16 5.80
CA GLY A 697 20.39 -33.49 5.30
C GLY A 697 20.85 -33.69 3.87
N ILE A 698 20.28 -34.71 3.22
CA ILE A 698 20.47 -35.00 1.81
C ILE A 698 19.17 -34.68 1.08
N VAL A 699 19.28 -33.97 -0.03
CA VAL A 699 18.18 -33.67 -0.94
C VAL A 699 18.46 -34.27 -2.30
N THR A 700 17.45 -34.91 -2.88
CA THR A 700 17.51 -35.45 -4.23
C THR A 700 16.78 -34.50 -5.18
N ASP A 701 17.45 -34.03 -6.21
CA ASP A 701 16.82 -33.18 -7.22
C ASP A 701 15.91 -33.97 -8.19
N TYR A 702 15.21 -33.23 -9.06
CA TYR A 702 14.31 -33.82 -10.05
C TYR A 702 15.00 -34.72 -11.11
N LEU A 703 16.33 -34.73 -11.16
CA LEU A 703 17.15 -35.58 -12.02
C LEU A 703 17.73 -36.80 -11.29
N GLY A 704 17.46 -36.93 -9.99
CA GLY A 704 17.96 -38.02 -9.15
C GLY A 704 19.36 -37.79 -8.60
N VAL A 705 19.91 -36.58 -8.70
CA VAL A 705 21.22 -36.24 -8.12
C VAL A 705 21.03 -35.91 -6.65
N GLU A 706 21.95 -36.40 -5.81
CA GLU A 706 21.95 -36.11 -4.38
C GLU A 706 22.95 -34.99 -4.03
N CYS A 707 22.53 -34.10 -3.13
CA CYS A 707 23.39 -33.08 -2.55
C CYS A 707 23.15 -33.00 -1.04
N GLU A 708 24.23 -32.82 -0.28
CA GLU A 708 24.13 -32.40 1.11
C GLU A 708 23.71 -30.93 1.15
N TYR A 709 22.83 -30.58 2.07
CA TYR A 709 22.40 -29.22 2.31
C TYR A 709 22.46 -28.89 3.80
N GLN A 710 22.71 -27.62 4.08
CA GLN A 710 22.62 -27.04 5.41
C GLN A 710 22.06 -25.63 5.26
N GLU A 711 20.94 -25.35 5.95
CA GLU A 711 20.28 -24.06 5.94
C GLU A 711 20.03 -23.62 7.36
N ALA A 712 20.64 -22.49 7.74
CA ALA A 712 20.53 -21.93 9.09
C ALA A 712 19.09 -21.54 9.45
N SER A 713 18.34 -21.07 8.45
CA SER A 713 16.90 -20.79 8.50
C SER A 713 16.33 -20.68 7.09
N ALA A 714 15.03 -20.89 6.92
CA ALA A 714 14.42 -20.96 5.59
C ALA A 714 12.94 -20.54 5.57
N ILE A 715 12.38 -20.42 4.37
CA ILE A 715 10.94 -20.33 4.13
C ILE A 715 10.53 -21.46 3.20
N HIS A 716 9.63 -22.32 3.68
CA HIS A 716 8.98 -23.32 2.84
C HIS A 716 7.69 -22.76 2.23
N MET A 717 7.57 -22.88 0.92
CA MET A 717 6.45 -22.39 0.12
C MET A 717 5.70 -23.56 -0.52
N GLU A 718 4.38 -23.61 -0.32
CA GLU A 718 3.51 -24.64 -0.89
C GLU A 718 2.22 -24.03 -1.44
N ALA A 719 1.65 -24.62 -2.49
CA ALA A 719 0.40 -24.16 -3.06
C ALA A 719 -0.75 -24.28 -2.05
N GLN A 720 -1.59 -23.25 -1.96
CA GLN A 720 -2.66 -23.17 -0.97
C GLN A 720 -4.04 -23.34 -1.65
N SER A 721 -4.89 -24.21 -1.12
CA SER A 721 -6.31 -24.25 -1.49
C SER A 721 -7.10 -23.13 -0.83
N PHE A 722 -8.23 -22.76 -1.42
CA PHE A 722 -9.17 -21.80 -0.86
C PHE A 722 -10.49 -22.47 -0.56
N MET A 723 -11.04 -22.20 0.63
CA MET A 723 -12.39 -22.57 1.01
C MET A 723 -13.06 -21.34 1.62
N MET A 724 -14.23 -20.97 1.11
CA MET A 724 -15.04 -19.93 1.70
C MET A 724 -15.77 -20.52 2.91
N SER A 725 -15.64 -19.85 4.05
CA SER A 725 -16.42 -20.15 5.25
C SER A 725 -17.17 -18.91 5.73
N GLN A 726 -18.44 -19.09 6.06
CA GLN A 726 -19.33 -18.16 6.73
C GLN A 726 -19.58 -18.68 8.16
N THR A 727 -19.78 -17.79 9.14
CA THR A 727 -20.03 -18.22 10.52
C THR A 727 -21.45 -18.80 10.64
N GLU A 728 -21.63 -19.82 11.47
CA GLU A 728 -22.95 -20.42 11.71
C GLU A 728 -23.98 -19.39 12.18
N ASP A 729 -23.57 -18.45 13.04
CA ASP A 729 -24.43 -17.35 13.51
C ASP A 729 -24.92 -16.46 12.37
N TYR A 730 -24.05 -16.16 11.40
CA TYR A 730 -24.41 -15.35 10.24
C TYR A 730 -25.36 -16.10 9.31
N MET A 731 -25.11 -17.40 9.10
CA MET A 731 -25.99 -18.25 8.31
C MET A 731 -27.38 -18.36 8.93
N ARG A 732 -27.46 -18.58 10.25
CA ARG A 732 -28.73 -18.60 10.99
C ARG A 732 -29.48 -17.27 10.87
N LEU A 733 -28.77 -16.14 10.94
CA LEU A 733 -29.35 -14.82 10.78
C LEU A 733 -29.98 -14.62 9.39
N ILE A 734 -29.24 -14.93 8.31
CA ILE A 734 -29.75 -14.78 6.94
C ILE A 734 -30.93 -15.73 6.69
N GLN A 735 -30.83 -16.99 7.15
CA GLN A 735 -31.92 -17.96 7.02
C GLN A 735 -33.19 -17.48 7.74
N GLY A 736 -33.06 -16.96 8.96
CA GLY A 736 -34.20 -16.42 9.71
C GLY A 736 -34.89 -15.26 9.01
N ILE A 737 -34.13 -14.39 8.33
CA ILE A 737 -34.68 -13.30 7.51
C ILE A 737 -35.41 -13.85 6.29
N ALA A 738 -34.79 -14.78 5.55
CA ALA A 738 -35.41 -15.40 4.38
C ALA A 738 -36.72 -16.12 4.72
N GLU A 739 -36.77 -16.81 5.87
CA GLU A 739 -38.01 -17.44 6.37
C GLU A 739 -39.09 -16.42 6.74
N SER A 740 -38.70 -15.23 7.21
CA SER A 740 -39.64 -14.16 7.53
C SER A 740 -40.21 -13.48 6.28
N GLU A 741 -39.44 -13.34 5.20
CA GLU A 741 -39.90 -12.79 3.91
C GLU A 741 -40.92 -13.71 3.20
N LEU A 742 -40.88 -15.02 3.50
CA LEU A 742 -41.78 -16.03 2.94
C LEU A 742 -43.14 -16.13 3.68
N ARG A 743 -43.26 -15.51 4.87
CA ARG A 743 -44.47 -15.49 5.69
C ARG A 743 -45.22 -14.18 5.50
#